data_AF-A0A947KNN1-F1
#
_entry.id   AF-A0A947KNN1-F1
#
_cell.length_a   1.000
_cell.length_b   1.000
_cell.length_c   1.000
_cell.angle_alpha   90.00
_cell.angle_beta   90.00
_cell.angle_gamma   90.00
#
_symmetry.space_group_name_H-M   'P 1'
#
loop_
_entity.id
_entity.type
_entity.pdbx_description
1 polymer ?
#
loop_
_entity_poly.entity_id
_entity_poly.type
_entity_poly.pdbx_seq_one_letter_code
_entity_poly.pdbx_strand_id
1 'polypeptide(L)'
;AYKTVTLTNLNDPVGGVFCLQGKYAKSVNKQYPDYTPVTSTTPSFNYNRSQLGFEEVNIYYHLNTIREYIGSLGFHPQFEDQGILKDYICFDAHDYTGSHYSTWGYITLGDGCVDAGEDQDVVAHEYGHAIHDAFMAEYGFSGDQLGVSEGIGDYLAISYRRTLSSFQPDKIFPWDGNGESWSGRALEADYNYYDNWLFPPDGLSSEEIIYMKGTLWASTMMDVEENGSIGRNIATTLLLDGVSHVSISSPVHDVIYGMLQADRDLYDGEHLTILLNIFDQRGFFDYGGLTEESGTISSNTSWTDRYIYVSGDVTVNSGITLEIDPGVFVFFNDDTRLTINGTLIAEGTAEDPIVFTSYNENPASSNWYGIRFEDSSVDASCKVKYCDIKYAQYGIYCNRANPRIQNNSISHSNYGIYLYQSSPAHIETNTVINNSEGIHGTSSSPTITDNLLRDNSYAGIYFSGGSPKLYDNTIDDNYFGAYIISGSSPEFGPIYTSDKGNNVITENSFGIYAQYYSDPFMGSHGYYPGARIGGYNSICDNYNRDATAYFYTDIEAEYNWWGSSPVRLASYGSSINYSFALGSDPGGGSSLGKSVVIAENNDKWAGFDPDNPDLNNVNDLWLLGYYHFINNQLEESIEAYQMLVNKFSDDNFANRALVKIYHLYHETGKDGLDDYLNGLLKNSAIDENVHQMVYSLLLNVSLDNKDVSSAQKICEAIMGKYPDSIAEKTAIYAMVLAMLNDLNDIEKASQYTEVMIQKYPDDDLTYMTREAMGEKVNWPLDKPVVEPEIADIQLPERYALHNNYPNPFNPVTNIRYQLPVAGKVKLQVFDLTGRLIRILVDENKPAGDYTVTWNARNVSSGIYFYRIEAGEFSLVKKCVKLK
;
A
#
# COMPACT_ATOMS: atom_id res chain seq x y z
N ALA A 1 -50.78 -18.99 11.98
CA ALA A 1 -51.12 -20.08 12.92
C ALA A 1 -50.10 -20.06 14.04
N TYR A 2 -50.51 -20.23 15.30
CA TYR A 2 -49.57 -20.24 16.43
C TYR A 2 -48.55 -21.37 16.26
N LYS A 3 -47.26 -21.03 16.39
CA LYS A 3 -46.14 -21.97 16.27
C LYS A 3 -45.39 -21.98 17.59
N THR A 4 -45.20 -23.17 18.16
CA THR A 4 -44.25 -23.32 19.28
C THR A 4 -42.84 -23.25 18.73
N VAL A 5 -42.02 -22.38 19.30
CA VAL A 5 -40.61 -22.19 18.93
C VAL A 5 -39.70 -22.46 20.13
N THR A 6 -38.45 -22.80 19.86
CA THR A 6 -37.41 -22.90 20.90
C THR A 6 -36.74 -21.54 21.04
N LEU A 7 -36.74 -20.98 22.25
CA LEU A 7 -35.95 -19.79 22.55
C LEU A 7 -34.49 -20.21 22.75
N THR A 8 -33.60 -19.76 21.87
CA THR A 8 -32.15 -20.01 21.99
C THR A 8 -31.49 -18.94 22.86
N ASN A 9 -30.31 -19.28 23.38
CA ASN A 9 -29.43 -18.40 24.17
C ASN A 9 -30.05 -17.76 25.42
N LEU A 10 -31.16 -18.29 25.95
CA LEU A 10 -31.77 -17.79 27.19
C LEU A 10 -30.84 -18.06 28.38
N ASN A 11 -30.63 -17.05 29.22
CA ASN A 11 -29.80 -17.19 30.41
C ASN A 11 -30.42 -18.11 31.47
N ASP A 12 -29.57 -18.68 32.32
CA ASP A 12 -30.00 -19.38 33.53
C ASP A 12 -30.80 -18.46 34.47
N PRO A 13 -31.74 -19.00 35.26
CA PRO A 13 -32.64 -18.19 36.06
C PRO A 13 -31.91 -17.55 37.25
N VAL A 14 -32.19 -16.28 37.52
CA VAL A 14 -31.66 -15.56 38.69
C VAL A 14 -32.70 -15.63 39.80
N GLY A 15 -32.32 -16.22 40.95
CA GLY A 15 -33.26 -16.40 42.06
C GLY A 15 -34.44 -17.34 41.75
N GLY A 16 -34.29 -18.24 40.77
CA GLY A 16 -35.34 -19.18 40.35
C GLY A 16 -36.33 -18.63 39.31
N VAL A 17 -36.06 -17.44 38.76
CA VAL A 17 -36.90 -16.79 37.75
C VAL A 17 -36.10 -16.57 36.46
N PHE A 18 -36.67 -17.02 35.35
CA PHE A 18 -36.21 -16.73 33.99
C PHE A 18 -36.76 -15.39 33.53
N CYS A 19 -35.91 -14.58 32.91
CA CYS A 19 -36.28 -13.35 32.19
C CYS A 19 -35.96 -13.56 30.70
N LEU A 20 -36.62 -12.83 29.80
CA LEU A 20 -36.26 -12.79 28.38
C LEU A 20 -34.95 -12.03 28.16
N GLN A 21 -33.87 -12.62 28.64
CA GLN A 21 -32.51 -12.14 28.53
C GLN A 21 -31.62 -13.30 28.12
N GLY A 22 -30.83 -13.06 27.08
CA GLY A 22 -29.88 -14.03 26.58
C GLY A 22 -28.59 -13.41 26.10
N LYS A 23 -27.85 -14.18 25.31
CA LYS A 23 -26.58 -13.76 24.71
C LYS A 23 -26.72 -12.56 23.76
N TYR A 24 -27.87 -12.44 23.08
CA TYR A 24 -28.03 -11.54 21.93
C TYR A 24 -29.15 -10.52 22.07
N ALA A 25 -30.14 -10.75 22.93
CA ALA A 25 -31.25 -9.84 23.14
C ALA A 25 -31.64 -9.79 24.62
N LYS A 26 -32.16 -8.65 25.05
CA LYS A 26 -32.67 -8.44 26.40
C LYS A 26 -33.92 -7.56 26.39
N SER A 27 -35.04 -8.11 26.91
CA SER A 27 -36.25 -7.34 27.19
C SER A 27 -35.97 -6.34 28.33
N VAL A 28 -36.36 -5.09 28.11
CA VAL A 28 -36.26 -3.98 29.07
C VAL A 28 -37.56 -3.18 29.05
N ASN A 29 -37.71 -2.30 30.05
CA ASN A 29 -38.71 -1.24 30.04
C ASN A 29 -37.95 0.09 30.11
N LYS A 30 -38.04 0.87 29.04
CA LYS A 30 -37.34 2.13 28.81
C LYS A 30 -38.31 3.24 28.41
N GLN A 31 -39.48 2.91 27.84
CA GLN A 31 -40.46 3.87 27.35
C GLN A 31 -41.85 3.71 27.99
N TYR A 32 -42.68 4.74 27.85
CA TYR A 32 -44.08 4.69 28.25
C TYR A 32 -44.92 4.02 27.16
N PRO A 33 -45.86 3.12 27.50
CA PRO A 33 -46.34 2.74 28.85
C PRO A 33 -45.42 1.78 29.64
N ASP A 34 -45.32 2.01 30.96
CA ASP A 34 -44.46 1.21 31.85
C ASP A 34 -44.97 -0.24 32.04
N TYR A 35 -44.52 -1.17 31.19
CA TYR A 35 -44.77 -2.60 31.36
C TYR A 35 -43.60 -3.32 32.02
N THR A 36 -43.86 -4.24 32.94
CA THR A 36 -42.78 -5.05 33.54
C THR A 36 -42.46 -6.20 32.59
N PRO A 37 -41.19 -6.36 32.15
CA PRO A 37 -40.79 -7.46 31.29
C PRO A 37 -41.25 -8.82 31.80
N VAL A 38 -41.73 -9.67 30.89
CA VAL A 38 -42.29 -10.96 31.30
C VAL A 38 -41.24 -11.90 31.88
N THR A 39 -41.67 -12.66 32.89
CA THR A 39 -40.83 -13.64 33.59
C THR A 39 -41.52 -15.00 33.66
N SER A 40 -40.73 -16.06 33.87
CA SER A 40 -41.24 -17.42 34.05
C SER A 40 -40.45 -18.18 35.11
N THR A 41 -41.09 -19.07 35.85
CA THR A 41 -40.40 -19.98 36.79
C THR A 41 -39.86 -21.24 36.09
N THR A 42 -40.11 -21.38 34.79
CA THR A 42 -39.58 -22.43 33.92
C THR A 42 -38.93 -21.77 32.69
N PRO A 43 -38.07 -22.46 31.93
CA PRO A 43 -37.52 -21.90 30.69
C PRO A 43 -38.56 -21.79 29.56
N SER A 44 -39.86 -21.98 29.85
CA SER A 44 -40.94 -21.91 28.87
C SER A 44 -41.77 -20.65 29.06
N PHE A 45 -41.93 -19.89 27.98
CA PHE A 45 -42.76 -18.69 27.91
C PHE A 45 -43.91 -18.96 26.94
N ASN A 46 -45.10 -19.24 27.47
CA ASN A 46 -46.26 -19.63 26.67
C ASN A 46 -47.35 -18.57 26.76
N TYR A 47 -47.41 -17.73 25.74
CA TYR A 47 -48.42 -16.68 25.59
C TYR A 47 -49.19 -16.85 24.29
N ASN A 48 -50.46 -16.48 24.32
CA ASN A 48 -51.24 -16.27 23.11
C ASN A 48 -51.31 -14.78 22.77
N ARG A 49 -51.69 -14.45 21.54
CA ARG A 49 -51.74 -13.08 21.00
C ARG A 49 -52.45 -12.05 21.89
N SER A 50 -53.45 -12.45 22.69
CA SER A 50 -54.19 -11.51 23.56
C SER A 50 -53.48 -11.20 24.88
N GLN A 51 -52.28 -11.72 25.11
CA GLN A 51 -51.50 -11.54 26.33
C GLN A 51 -50.25 -10.72 26.03
N LEU A 52 -49.98 -9.70 26.85
CA LEU A 52 -48.84 -8.78 26.72
C LEU A 52 -47.49 -9.50 26.52
N GLY A 53 -47.29 -10.67 27.14
CA GLY A 53 -46.06 -11.45 26.98
C GLY A 53 -45.84 -12.07 25.60
N PHE A 54 -46.81 -11.99 24.68
CA PHE A 54 -46.68 -12.56 23.35
C PHE A 54 -45.65 -11.80 22.50
N GLU A 55 -45.79 -10.47 22.41
CA GLU A 55 -44.89 -9.60 21.64
C GLU A 55 -43.46 -9.69 22.17
N GLU A 56 -43.26 -9.59 23.49
CA GLU A 56 -41.91 -9.71 24.08
C GLU A 56 -41.21 -11.03 23.69
N VAL A 57 -41.94 -12.15 23.72
CA VAL A 57 -41.39 -13.46 23.33
C VAL A 57 -41.12 -13.52 21.82
N ASN A 58 -42.00 -12.93 21.02
CA ASN A 58 -41.89 -12.87 19.57
C ASN A 58 -40.65 -12.06 19.14
N ILE A 59 -40.48 -10.85 19.71
CA ILE A 59 -39.33 -9.97 19.48
C ILE A 59 -38.04 -10.68 19.90
N TYR A 60 -38.00 -11.26 21.11
CA TYR A 60 -36.81 -11.99 21.58
C TYR A 60 -36.43 -13.14 20.64
N TYR A 61 -37.41 -13.90 20.14
CA TYR A 61 -37.18 -15.00 19.21
C TYR A 61 -36.59 -14.52 17.88
N HIS A 62 -37.17 -13.48 17.29
CA HIS A 62 -36.74 -12.96 15.99
C HIS A 62 -35.37 -12.28 16.08
N LEU A 63 -35.12 -11.44 17.09
CA LEU A 63 -33.80 -10.82 17.31
C LEU A 63 -32.69 -11.86 17.49
N ASN A 64 -32.93 -12.92 18.27
CA ASN A 64 -31.96 -14.00 18.42
C ASN A 64 -31.70 -14.71 17.09
N THR A 65 -32.76 -15.03 16.34
CA THR A 65 -32.65 -15.74 15.07
C THR A 65 -31.84 -14.94 14.05
N ILE A 66 -32.12 -13.64 13.93
CA ILE A 66 -31.39 -12.75 13.03
C ILE A 66 -29.95 -12.56 13.50
N ARG A 67 -29.71 -12.36 14.81
CA ARG A 67 -28.35 -12.23 15.35
C ARG A 67 -27.50 -13.49 15.16
N GLU A 68 -28.09 -14.67 15.30
CA GLU A 68 -27.44 -15.96 15.02
C GLU A 68 -27.07 -16.07 13.55
N TYR A 69 -27.98 -15.69 12.65
CA TYR A 69 -27.73 -15.65 11.21
C TYR A 69 -26.55 -14.72 10.87
N ILE A 70 -26.57 -13.48 11.35
CA ILE A 70 -25.48 -12.51 11.15
C ILE A 70 -24.16 -13.05 11.72
N GLY A 71 -24.21 -13.68 12.91
CA GLY A 71 -23.06 -14.35 13.50
C GLY A 71 -22.50 -15.51 12.66
N SER A 72 -23.37 -16.24 11.96
CA SER A 72 -22.96 -17.34 11.08
C SER A 72 -22.20 -16.88 9.83
N LEU A 73 -22.40 -15.62 9.43
CA LEU A 73 -21.65 -14.96 8.35
C LEU A 73 -20.28 -14.42 8.83
N GLY A 74 -19.97 -14.53 10.13
CA GLY A 74 -18.72 -14.02 10.72
C GLY A 74 -18.85 -12.65 11.38
N PHE A 75 -20.05 -12.07 11.39
CA PHE A 75 -20.29 -10.72 11.89
C PHE A 75 -20.77 -10.70 13.34
N HIS A 76 -20.06 -9.94 14.18
CA HIS A 76 -20.36 -9.84 15.61
C HIS A 76 -20.55 -8.39 16.07
N PRO A 77 -21.66 -7.72 15.66
CA PRO A 77 -21.93 -6.35 16.09
C PRO A 77 -22.05 -6.25 17.61
N GLN A 78 -21.58 -5.11 18.13
CA GLN A 78 -21.71 -4.69 19.52
C GLN A 78 -22.51 -3.39 19.56
N PHE A 79 -23.41 -3.26 20.52
CA PHE A 79 -24.33 -2.14 20.65
C PHE A 79 -23.96 -1.30 21.87
N GLU A 80 -23.87 0.01 21.71
CA GLU A 80 -23.53 0.91 22.81
C GLU A 80 -24.78 1.40 23.54
N ASP A 81 -24.90 1.10 24.83
CA ASP A 81 -25.97 1.61 25.70
C ASP A 81 -25.32 2.36 26.87
N GLN A 82 -25.47 3.68 26.87
CA GLN A 82 -24.93 4.59 27.89
C GLN A 82 -23.41 4.47 28.10
N GLY A 83 -22.61 4.44 27.02
CA GLY A 83 -21.15 4.36 27.12
C GLY A 83 -20.59 2.95 27.32
N ILE A 84 -21.43 1.91 27.25
CA ILE A 84 -21.05 0.52 27.47
C ILE A 84 -21.40 -0.30 26.23
N LEU A 85 -20.38 -0.86 25.57
CA LEU A 85 -20.56 -1.81 24.48
C LEU A 85 -21.06 -3.16 25.00
N LYS A 86 -22.08 -3.69 24.34
CA LYS A 86 -22.76 -4.95 24.69
C LYS A 86 -22.87 -5.84 23.46
N ASP A 87 -22.72 -7.14 23.66
CA ASP A 87 -22.94 -8.14 22.60
C ASP A 87 -24.42 -8.47 22.35
N TYR A 88 -25.32 -7.83 23.12
CA TYR A 88 -26.77 -7.97 23.02
C TYR A 88 -27.43 -6.62 22.83
N ILE A 89 -28.55 -6.61 22.09
CA ILE A 89 -29.41 -5.43 21.94
C ILE A 89 -30.51 -5.44 23.02
N CYS A 90 -30.75 -4.29 23.62
CA CYS A 90 -31.92 -4.09 24.49
C CYS A 90 -33.15 -3.79 23.62
N PHE A 91 -34.30 -4.35 23.97
CA PHE A 91 -35.56 -3.99 23.31
C PHE A 91 -36.66 -3.74 24.35
N ASP A 92 -37.51 -2.76 24.07
CA ASP A 92 -38.78 -2.53 24.72
C ASP A 92 -39.89 -2.95 23.76
N ALA A 93 -40.80 -3.82 24.21
CA ALA A 93 -41.86 -4.33 23.36
C ALA A 93 -43.00 -3.32 23.15
N HIS A 94 -43.01 -2.24 23.95
CA HIS A 94 -44.13 -1.32 24.00
C HIS A 94 -43.67 0.14 23.95
N ASP A 95 -44.19 0.89 23.00
CA ASP A 95 -43.99 2.32 22.87
C ASP A 95 -45.26 2.99 22.34
N TYR A 96 -45.71 4.06 23.00
CA TYR A 96 -46.85 4.84 22.53
C TYR A 96 -46.51 5.76 21.35
N THR A 97 -45.23 6.03 21.11
CA THR A 97 -44.74 7.01 20.13
C THR A 97 -44.40 6.42 18.77
N GLY A 98 -44.21 5.10 18.68
CA GLY A 98 -43.92 4.36 17.45
C GLY A 98 -42.71 3.44 17.59
N SER A 99 -42.44 2.68 16.52
CA SER A 99 -41.27 1.81 16.46
C SER A 99 -40.04 2.61 16.03
N HIS A 100 -38.92 2.43 16.72
CA HIS A 100 -37.63 3.00 16.32
C HIS A 100 -36.45 2.35 17.06
N TYR A 101 -35.29 2.33 16.41
CA TYR A 101 -33.98 2.23 17.05
C TYR A 101 -33.57 3.59 17.63
N SER A 102 -33.26 3.59 18.93
CA SER A 102 -32.78 4.78 19.63
C SER A 102 -31.28 4.93 19.51
N THR A 103 -30.79 6.16 19.36
CA THR A 103 -29.35 6.51 19.42
C THR A 103 -28.70 6.19 20.78
N TRP A 104 -29.48 5.73 21.76
CA TRP A 104 -29.04 5.26 23.06
C TRP A 104 -28.88 3.71 23.11
N GLY A 105 -28.91 3.03 21.96
CA GLY A 105 -28.58 1.62 21.83
C GLY A 105 -29.67 0.64 22.23
N TYR A 106 -30.94 0.97 21.98
CA TYR A 106 -32.06 0.06 22.22
C TYR A 106 -33.16 0.24 21.19
N ILE A 107 -33.93 -0.82 20.98
CA ILE A 107 -35.06 -0.87 20.07
C ILE A 107 -36.37 -0.69 20.85
N THR A 108 -37.34 0.00 20.27
CA THR A 108 -38.70 0.16 20.80
C THR A 108 -39.70 -0.19 19.72
N LEU A 109 -40.80 -0.84 20.10
CA LEU A 109 -41.85 -1.27 19.16
C LEU A 109 -43.17 -0.63 19.56
N GLY A 110 -43.87 -0.05 18.58
CA GLY A 110 -45.10 0.69 18.82
C GLY A 110 -46.33 -0.21 19.08
N ASP A 111 -47.14 0.17 20.08
CA ASP A 111 -48.46 -0.45 20.42
C ASP A 111 -49.56 -0.03 19.43
N GLY A 112 -49.23 0.12 18.14
CA GLY A 112 -50.07 0.73 17.10
C GLY A 112 -51.40 0.01 16.83
N CYS A 113 -52.05 0.38 15.72
CA CYS A 113 -53.29 -0.28 15.29
C CYS A 113 -53.13 -1.78 15.02
N VAL A 114 -51.97 -2.14 14.46
CA VAL A 114 -51.40 -3.48 14.42
C VAL A 114 -50.16 -3.33 15.29
N ASP A 115 -49.98 -4.28 16.20
CA ASP A 115 -48.90 -4.19 17.15
C ASP A 115 -47.57 -4.56 16.46
N ALA A 116 -46.62 -3.64 16.49
CA ALA A 116 -45.35 -3.79 15.79
C ALA A 116 -44.49 -4.94 16.36
N GLY A 117 -44.67 -5.29 17.64
CA GLY A 117 -44.02 -6.43 18.27
C GLY A 117 -44.52 -7.78 17.75
N GLU A 118 -45.68 -7.81 17.07
CA GLU A 118 -46.21 -8.99 16.40
C GLU A 118 -45.65 -9.18 14.99
N ASP A 119 -45.11 -8.14 14.35
CA ASP A 119 -44.56 -8.20 13.00
C ASP A 119 -43.04 -8.40 13.02
N GLN A 120 -42.59 -9.58 12.57
CA GLN A 120 -41.17 -9.87 12.43
C GLN A 120 -40.44 -8.90 11.49
N ASP A 121 -41.14 -8.28 10.54
CA ASP A 121 -40.55 -7.33 9.61
C ASP A 121 -40.16 -6.05 10.31
N VAL A 122 -41.02 -5.52 11.19
CA VAL A 122 -40.72 -4.32 11.98
C VAL A 122 -39.57 -4.59 12.94
N VAL A 123 -39.59 -5.74 13.62
CA VAL A 123 -38.48 -6.17 14.48
C VAL A 123 -37.15 -6.27 13.72
N ALA A 124 -37.17 -6.85 12.52
CA ALA A 124 -35.97 -6.98 11.68
C ALA A 124 -35.49 -5.64 11.14
N HIS A 125 -36.40 -4.75 10.76
CA HIS A 125 -36.09 -3.42 10.26
C HIS A 125 -35.39 -2.57 11.32
N GLU A 126 -35.95 -2.48 12.52
CA GLU A 126 -35.33 -1.73 13.63
C GLU A 126 -33.97 -2.31 14.04
N TYR A 127 -33.83 -3.63 13.94
CA TYR A 127 -32.56 -4.28 14.16
C TYR A 127 -31.55 -3.98 13.03
N GLY A 128 -32.00 -3.69 11.82
CA GLY A 128 -31.17 -3.20 10.71
C GLY A 128 -30.53 -1.85 11.02
N HIS A 129 -31.27 -0.90 11.60
CA HIS A 129 -30.71 0.36 12.10
C HIS A 129 -29.64 0.12 13.18
N ALA A 130 -29.93 -0.77 14.15
CA ALA A 130 -28.98 -1.11 15.20
C ALA A 130 -27.70 -1.75 14.63
N ILE A 131 -27.82 -2.60 13.62
CA ILE A 131 -26.69 -3.20 12.91
C ILE A 131 -25.86 -2.11 12.22
N HIS A 132 -26.51 -1.22 11.47
CA HIS A 132 -25.83 -0.17 10.71
C HIS A 132 -24.97 0.71 11.63
N ASP A 133 -25.57 1.21 12.72
CA ASP A 133 -24.91 1.97 13.78
C ASP A 133 -23.70 1.21 14.37
N ALA A 134 -23.86 -0.08 14.67
CA ALA A 134 -22.80 -0.93 15.22
C ALA A 134 -21.61 -1.15 14.25
N PHE A 135 -21.85 -1.16 12.93
CA PHE A 135 -20.78 -1.39 11.95
C PHE A 135 -19.95 -0.15 11.68
N MET A 136 -20.60 1.02 11.62
CA MET A 136 -19.94 2.31 11.42
C MET A 136 -19.16 2.78 12.66
N ALA A 137 -19.59 2.36 13.86
CA ALA A 137 -19.02 2.80 15.14
C ALA A 137 -19.09 4.33 15.34
N GLU A 138 -20.11 4.96 14.77
CA GLU A 138 -20.40 6.39 14.81
C GLU A 138 -21.89 6.60 15.14
N TYR A 139 -22.21 7.70 15.83
CA TYR A 139 -23.55 7.93 16.38
C TYR A 139 -24.46 8.74 15.46
N GLY A 140 -25.58 8.12 15.07
CA GLY A 140 -26.65 8.77 14.33
C GLY A 140 -26.33 8.93 12.84
N PHE A 141 -27.37 9.04 12.03
CA PHE A 141 -27.24 9.08 10.57
C PHE A 141 -27.60 10.46 10.02
N SER A 142 -26.94 10.88 8.95
CA SER A 142 -27.28 12.12 8.23
C SER A 142 -27.14 11.94 6.72
N GLY A 143 -27.75 12.85 5.96
CA GLY A 143 -27.60 12.87 4.50
C GLY A 143 -28.00 11.54 3.84
N ASP A 144 -27.09 10.98 3.05
CA ASP A 144 -27.31 9.74 2.31
C ASP A 144 -27.34 8.49 3.19
N GLN A 145 -26.61 8.48 4.30
CA GLN A 145 -26.57 7.32 5.20
C GLN A 145 -27.89 7.05 5.92
N LEU A 146 -28.77 8.06 6.05
CA LEU A 146 -30.15 7.83 6.50
C LEU A 146 -30.92 6.94 5.52
N GLY A 147 -30.82 7.22 4.22
CA GLY A 147 -31.46 6.42 3.17
C GLY A 147 -30.88 5.01 3.10
N VAL A 148 -29.56 4.87 3.25
CA VAL A 148 -28.89 3.55 3.33
C VAL A 148 -29.39 2.79 4.57
N SER A 149 -29.48 3.45 5.72
CA SER A 149 -29.91 2.81 6.96
C SER A 149 -31.33 2.25 6.89
N GLU A 150 -32.28 3.03 6.38
CA GLU A 150 -33.65 2.57 6.12
C GLU A 150 -33.66 1.38 5.16
N GLY A 151 -32.83 1.45 4.12
CA GLY A 151 -32.69 0.38 3.15
C GLY A 151 -32.13 -0.91 3.70
N ILE A 152 -31.16 -0.84 4.62
CA ILE A 152 -30.62 -2.00 5.34
C ILE A 152 -31.73 -2.64 6.20
N GLY A 153 -32.51 -1.83 6.91
CA GLY A 153 -33.67 -2.29 7.68
C GLY A 153 -34.70 -3.00 6.81
N ASP A 154 -35.11 -2.36 5.72
CA ASP A 154 -36.09 -2.89 4.78
C ASP A 154 -35.58 -4.18 4.09
N TYR A 155 -34.33 -4.21 3.62
CA TYR A 155 -33.71 -5.40 3.04
C TYR A 155 -33.69 -6.55 4.05
N LEU A 156 -33.22 -6.30 5.27
CA LEU A 156 -33.12 -7.34 6.31
C LEU A 156 -34.49 -7.91 6.67
N ALA A 157 -35.51 -7.05 6.76
CA ALA A 157 -36.90 -7.47 7.00
C ALA A 157 -37.41 -8.40 5.90
N ILE A 158 -37.28 -7.99 4.63
CA ILE A 158 -37.77 -8.78 3.48
C ILE A 158 -36.99 -10.10 3.36
N SER A 159 -35.67 -10.03 3.36
CA SER A 159 -34.77 -11.17 3.21
C SER A 159 -34.99 -12.20 4.34
N TYR A 160 -35.16 -11.73 5.59
CA TYR A 160 -35.48 -12.59 6.71
C TYR A 160 -36.87 -13.23 6.58
N ARG A 161 -37.91 -12.44 6.30
CA ARG A 161 -39.28 -12.93 6.16
C ARG A 161 -39.39 -14.01 5.10
N ARG A 162 -38.73 -13.84 3.95
CA ARG A 162 -38.73 -14.82 2.84
C ARG A 162 -38.21 -16.20 3.25
N THR A 163 -37.40 -16.29 4.32
CA THR A 163 -36.99 -17.58 4.90
C THR A 163 -38.06 -18.26 5.75
N LEU A 164 -39.04 -17.50 6.24
CA LEU A 164 -40.10 -17.96 7.13
C LEU A 164 -41.42 -18.18 6.38
N SER A 165 -41.71 -17.35 5.38
CA SER A 165 -43.01 -17.28 4.71
C SER A 165 -42.90 -16.71 3.30
N SER A 166 -43.75 -17.19 2.38
CA SER A 166 -43.95 -16.63 1.04
C SER A 166 -45.13 -15.66 0.95
N PHE A 167 -45.66 -15.20 2.09
CA PHE A 167 -46.78 -14.25 2.12
C PHE A 167 -46.32 -12.86 1.66
N GLN A 168 -46.90 -12.37 0.55
CA GLN A 168 -46.63 -11.05 -0.05
C GLN A 168 -45.12 -10.72 -0.14
N PRO A 169 -44.35 -11.49 -0.94
CA PRO A 169 -42.90 -11.38 -0.96
C PRO A 169 -42.40 -10.00 -1.40
N ASP A 170 -43.16 -9.29 -2.24
CA ASP A 170 -42.78 -8.01 -2.86
C ASP A 170 -43.30 -6.78 -2.10
N LYS A 171 -43.61 -6.96 -0.82
CA LYS A 171 -44.11 -5.91 0.06
C LYS A 171 -43.27 -5.81 1.32
N ILE A 172 -43.07 -4.60 1.81
CA ILE A 172 -42.42 -4.26 3.08
C ILE A 172 -43.54 -4.05 4.11
N PHE A 173 -43.44 -4.74 5.26
CA PHE A 173 -44.44 -4.74 6.34
C PHE A 173 -45.85 -5.17 5.89
N PRO A 174 -46.02 -6.36 5.29
CA PRO A 174 -47.32 -6.81 4.78
C PRO A 174 -48.32 -7.13 5.90
N TRP A 175 -47.85 -7.38 7.13
CA TRP A 175 -48.70 -7.66 8.30
C TRP A 175 -49.07 -6.39 9.06
N ASP A 176 -48.10 -5.57 9.43
CA ASP A 176 -48.32 -4.26 10.07
C ASP A 176 -49.04 -3.29 9.13
N GLY A 177 -48.61 -3.22 7.87
CA GLY A 177 -49.20 -2.43 6.79
C GLY A 177 -50.30 -3.17 6.00
N ASN A 178 -51.20 -3.86 6.67
CA ASN A 178 -52.23 -4.69 6.02
C ASN A 178 -53.43 -3.90 5.43
N GLY A 179 -53.44 -2.58 5.57
CA GLY A 179 -54.52 -1.68 5.11
C GLY A 179 -55.49 -1.24 6.21
N GLU A 180 -55.35 -1.70 7.45
CA GLU A 180 -56.18 -1.25 8.58
C GLU A 180 -55.90 0.21 8.98
N SER A 181 -54.64 0.62 9.05
CA SER A 181 -54.26 2.04 9.25
C SER A 181 -53.26 2.58 8.24
N TRP A 182 -52.44 1.71 7.66
CA TRP A 182 -51.57 2.04 6.55
C TRP A 182 -51.37 0.80 5.67
N SER A 183 -50.91 1.02 4.44
CA SER A 183 -50.91 -0.03 3.41
C SER A 183 -49.57 -0.75 3.25
N GLY A 184 -48.57 -0.51 4.12
CA GLY A 184 -47.20 -1.00 3.90
C GLY A 184 -46.52 -0.29 2.73
N ARG A 185 -45.30 -0.71 2.38
CA ARG A 185 -44.58 -0.22 1.18
C ARG A 185 -44.42 -1.34 0.16
N ALA A 186 -44.50 -1.04 -1.13
CA ALA A 186 -44.14 -2.02 -2.16
C ALA A 186 -42.63 -2.04 -2.36
N LEU A 187 -42.09 -3.18 -2.78
CA LEU A 187 -40.72 -3.27 -3.29
C LEU A 187 -40.73 -2.72 -4.72
N GLU A 188 -40.35 -1.44 -4.87
CA GLU A 188 -40.47 -0.74 -6.15
C GLU A 188 -39.29 -1.08 -7.07
N ALA A 189 -39.52 -1.93 -8.07
CA ALA A 189 -38.50 -2.38 -9.02
C ALA A 189 -38.04 -1.28 -10.00
N ASP A 190 -38.87 -0.26 -10.22
CA ASP A 190 -38.61 0.80 -11.21
C ASP A 190 -37.90 2.02 -10.61
N TYR A 191 -37.65 2.04 -9.29
CA TYR A 191 -36.90 3.13 -8.66
C TYR A 191 -35.44 3.11 -9.12
N ASN A 192 -34.90 4.31 -9.36
CA ASN A 192 -33.51 4.52 -9.76
C ASN A 192 -32.87 5.68 -8.98
N TYR A 193 -31.54 5.69 -8.92
CA TYR A 193 -30.75 6.67 -8.17
C TYR A 193 -31.03 8.12 -8.60
N TYR A 194 -31.12 8.39 -9.89
CA TYR A 194 -31.32 9.75 -10.39
C TYR A 194 -32.68 10.32 -9.95
N ASP A 195 -33.78 9.62 -10.27
CA ASP A 195 -35.15 10.11 -10.05
C ASP A 195 -35.63 9.98 -8.61
N ASN A 196 -35.03 9.10 -7.81
CA ASN A 196 -35.52 8.80 -6.46
C ASN A 196 -34.52 9.16 -5.35
N TRP A 197 -33.22 9.23 -5.65
CA TRP A 197 -32.21 9.57 -4.66
C TRP A 197 -31.69 11.00 -4.79
N LEU A 198 -31.28 11.40 -6.00
CA LEU A 198 -30.75 12.73 -6.27
C LEU A 198 -31.85 13.78 -6.47
N PHE A 199 -32.85 13.46 -7.28
CA PHE A 199 -33.92 14.38 -7.67
C PHE A 199 -35.30 13.83 -7.31
N PRO A 200 -35.59 13.63 -6.00
CA PRO A 200 -36.86 13.08 -5.56
C PRO A 200 -38.04 13.94 -6.05
N PRO A 201 -39.20 13.33 -6.36
CA PRO A 201 -40.37 14.07 -6.84
C PRO A 201 -40.80 15.21 -5.92
N ASP A 202 -41.18 16.34 -6.52
CA ASP A 202 -41.68 17.50 -5.78
C ASP A 202 -42.92 17.16 -4.93
N GLY A 203 -42.99 17.75 -3.73
CA GLY A 203 -44.17 17.66 -2.85
C GLY A 203 -44.11 16.56 -1.78
N LEU A 204 -43.02 15.79 -1.73
CA LEU A 204 -42.75 14.83 -0.65
C LEU A 204 -42.17 15.53 0.59
N SER A 205 -42.54 15.06 1.77
CA SER A 205 -41.89 15.41 3.03
C SER A 205 -40.49 14.81 3.13
N SER A 206 -39.65 15.33 4.03
CA SER A 206 -38.29 14.81 4.25
C SER A 206 -38.29 13.33 4.65
N GLU A 207 -39.30 12.90 5.41
CA GLU A 207 -39.48 11.52 5.85
C GLU A 207 -39.88 10.61 4.68
N GLU A 208 -40.80 11.05 3.83
CA GLU A 208 -41.18 10.30 2.61
C GLU A 208 -40.00 10.13 1.64
N ILE A 209 -39.12 11.13 1.54
CA ILE A 209 -37.89 11.05 0.73
C ILE A 209 -36.93 9.99 1.31
N ILE A 210 -36.77 9.96 2.63
CA ILE A 210 -35.91 8.99 3.32
C ILE A 210 -36.42 7.56 3.08
N TYR A 211 -37.73 7.32 3.23
CA TYR A 211 -38.32 6.01 2.94
C TYR A 211 -38.24 5.62 1.47
N MET A 212 -38.32 6.58 0.55
CA MET A 212 -38.13 6.34 -0.86
C MET A 212 -36.69 5.90 -1.17
N LYS A 213 -35.68 6.57 -0.59
CA LYS A 213 -34.27 6.17 -0.67
C LYS A 213 -34.04 4.78 -0.09
N GLY A 214 -34.63 4.49 1.08
CA GLY A 214 -34.60 3.17 1.70
C GLY A 214 -35.20 2.08 0.81
N THR A 215 -36.35 2.36 0.18
CA THR A 215 -37.01 1.44 -0.75
C THR A 215 -36.14 1.15 -1.98
N LEU A 216 -35.50 2.18 -2.56
CA LEU A 216 -34.54 2.01 -3.65
C LEU A 216 -33.38 1.11 -3.21
N TRP A 217 -32.74 1.40 -2.07
CA TRP A 217 -31.61 0.59 -1.59
C TRP A 217 -32.01 -0.85 -1.29
N ALA A 218 -33.13 -1.06 -0.60
CA ALA A 218 -33.62 -2.39 -0.28
C ALA A 218 -33.95 -3.20 -1.54
N SER A 219 -34.64 -2.60 -2.52
CA SER A 219 -34.93 -3.25 -3.80
C SER A 219 -33.68 -3.58 -4.60
N THR A 220 -32.67 -2.69 -4.60
CA THR A 220 -31.34 -2.95 -5.18
C THR A 220 -30.67 -4.16 -4.50
N MET A 221 -30.69 -4.22 -3.17
CA MET A 221 -30.10 -5.35 -2.44
C MET A 221 -30.86 -6.66 -2.64
N MET A 222 -32.19 -6.61 -2.82
CA MET A 222 -32.97 -7.78 -3.21
C MET A 222 -32.59 -8.26 -4.62
N ASP A 223 -32.28 -7.37 -5.56
CA ASP A 223 -31.74 -7.77 -6.87
C ASP A 223 -30.36 -8.43 -6.74
N VAL A 224 -29.49 -7.89 -5.89
CA VAL A 224 -28.17 -8.51 -5.58
C VAL A 224 -28.36 -9.92 -5.01
N GLU A 225 -29.29 -10.09 -4.06
CA GLU A 225 -29.61 -11.38 -3.46
C GLU A 225 -30.17 -12.39 -4.48
N GLU A 226 -31.13 -11.97 -5.33
CA GLU A 226 -31.97 -12.87 -6.13
C GLU A 226 -31.67 -12.87 -7.62
N ASN A 227 -31.64 -11.70 -8.25
CA ASN A 227 -31.40 -11.56 -9.69
C ASN A 227 -29.93 -11.83 -10.05
N GLY A 228 -29.03 -11.70 -9.06
CA GLY A 228 -27.62 -12.03 -9.18
C GLY A 228 -27.26 -13.52 -9.12
N SER A 229 -28.15 -14.39 -8.64
CA SER A 229 -27.78 -15.75 -8.19
C SER A 229 -26.62 -15.81 -7.16
N ILE A 230 -26.25 -14.66 -6.58
CA ILE A 230 -25.21 -14.54 -5.55
C ILE A 230 -25.69 -15.18 -4.24
N GLY A 231 -26.98 -15.02 -3.94
CA GLY A 231 -27.64 -15.61 -2.79
C GLY A 231 -27.46 -14.82 -1.50
N ARG A 232 -28.44 -14.99 -0.61
CA ARG A 232 -28.64 -14.24 0.64
C ARG A 232 -27.38 -14.06 1.48
N ASN A 233 -26.60 -15.13 1.66
CA ASN A 233 -25.43 -15.10 2.54
C ASN A 233 -24.34 -14.20 1.99
N ILE A 234 -24.05 -14.28 0.70
CA ILE A 234 -23.00 -13.48 0.09
C ILE A 234 -23.46 -12.04 -0.03
N ALA A 235 -24.69 -11.78 -0.51
CA ALA A 235 -25.26 -10.43 -0.58
C ALA A 235 -25.23 -9.70 0.77
N THR A 236 -25.64 -10.40 1.85
CA THR A 236 -25.61 -9.83 3.20
C THR A 236 -24.16 -9.62 3.70
N THR A 237 -23.24 -10.54 3.40
CA THR A 237 -21.83 -10.37 3.75
C THR A 237 -21.21 -9.16 3.07
N LEU A 238 -21.40 -9.02 1.76
CA LEU A 238 -20.87 -7.89 0.98
C LEU A 238 -21.42 -6.56 1.50
N LEU A 239 -22.73 -6.49 1.78
CA LEU A 239 -23.36 -5.30 2.34
C LEU A 239 -22.77 -4.91 3.70
N LEU A 240 -22.68 -5.85 4.63
CA LEU A 240 -22.21 -5.57 5.99
C LEU A 240 -20.71 -5.27 6.04
N ASP A 241 -19.91 -5.94 5.22
CA ASP A 241 -18.48 -5.64 5.10
C ASP A 241 -18.29 -4.26 4.44
N GLY A 242 -18.97 -4.00 3.33
CA GLY A 242 -18.89 -2.72 2.62
C GLY A 242 -19.28 -1.51 3.49
N VAL A 243 -20.36 -1.64 4.27
CA VAL A 243 -20.79 -0.61 5.23
C VAL A 243 -19.77 -0.39 6.36
N SER A 244 -18.96 -1.40 6.69
CA SER A 244 -17.97 -1.29 7.77
C SER A 244 -16.77 -0.40 7.44
N HIS A 245 -16.64 0.00 6.17
CA HIS A 245 -15.55 0.83 5.64
C HIS A 245 -15.95 2.29 5.36
N VAL A 246 -17.18 2.70 5.71
CA VAL A 246 -17.72 4.05 5.43
C VAL A 246 -18.03 4.84 6.71
N SER A 247 -18.20 6.17 6.60
CA SER A 247 -18.55 7.06 7.72
C SER A 247 -19.97 7.65 7.59
N ILE A 248 -20.51 8.26 8.66
CA ILE A 248 -21.91 8.77 8.69
C ILE A 248 -22.17 9.90 7.67
N SER A 249 -21.11 10.45 7.08
CA SER A 249 -21.15 11.44 6.01
C SER A 249 -20.86 10.88 4.62
N SER A 250 -20.45 9.61 4.51
CA SER A 250 -20.11 9.01 3.23
C SER A 250 -21.32 9.03 2.27
N PRO A 251 -21.13 9.39 1.00
CA PRO A 251 -22.15 9.22 -0.02
C PRO A 251 -22.48 7.74 -0.21
N VAL A 252 -23.66 7.45 -0.75
CA VAL A 252 -24.10 6.06 -1.00
C VAL A 252 -23.15 5.27 -1.90
N HIS A 253 -22.44 5.94 -2.82
CA HIS A 253 -21.46 5.31 -3.70
C HIS A 253 -20.30 4.68 -2.92
N ASP A 254 -19.88 5.25 -1.80
CA ASP A 254 -18.81 4.66 -0.98
C ASP A 254 -19.23 3.31 -0.40
N VAL A 255 -20.51 3.16 -0.07
CA VAL A 255 -21.06 1.88 0.39
C VAL A 255 -21.01 0.86 -0.75
N ILE A 256 -21.34 1.28 -1.97
CA ILE A 256 -21.26 0.44 -3.17
C ILE A 256 -19.82 0.04 -3.45
N TYR A 257 -18.87 0.98 -3.40
CA TYR A 257 -17.46 0.68 -3.57
C TYR A 257 -16.92 -0.23 -2.47
N GLY A 258 -17.36 -0.05 -1.23
CA GLY A 258 -17.09 -0.96 -0.12
C GLY A 258 -17.58 -2.37 -0.42
N MET A 259 -18.78 -2.52 -0.98
CA MET A 259 -19.30 -3.83 -1.40
C MET A 259 -18.49 -4.47 -2.54
N LEU A 260 -18.08 -3.69 -3.54
CA LEU A 260 -17.22 -4.18 -4.63
C LEU A 260 -15.83 -4.58 -4.10
N GLN A 261 -15.29 -3.83 -3.14
CA GLN A 261 -14.02 -4.17 -2.50
C GLN A 261 -14.16 -5.43 -1.64
N ALA A 262 -15.24 -5.57 -0.87
CA ALA A 262 -15.52 -6.78 -0.11
C ALA A 262 -15.60 -8.03 -1.01
N ASP A 263 -16.11 -7.89 -2.24
CA ASP A 263 -16.13 -8.99 -3.20
C ASP A 263 -14.72 -9.40 -3.66
N ARG A 264 -13.84 -8.42 -3.92
CA ARG A 264 -12.43 -8.66 -4.21
C ARG A 264 -11.72 -9.35 -3.05
N ASP A 265 -11.99 -8.89 -1.83
CA ASP A 265 -11.27 -9.33 -0.63
C ASP A 265 -11.75 -10.71 -0.13
N LEU A 266 -13.05 -11.01 -0.26
CA LEU A 266 -13.66 -12.21 0.32
C LEU A 266 -13.91 -13.31 -0.72
N TYR A 267 -14.08 -12.94 -1.99
CA TYR A 267 -14.52 -13.82 -3.08
C TYR A 267 -13.68 -13.68 -4.35
N ASP A 268 -12.48 -13.11 -4.27
CA ASP A 268 -11.56 -12.91 -5.41
C ASP A 268 -12.19 -12.16 -6.60
N GLY A 269 -13.23 -11.34 -6.35
CA GLY A 269 -13.94 -10.57 -7.36
C GLY A 269 -14.93 -11.39 -8.22
N GLU A 270 -15.31 -12.60 -7.79
CA GLU A 270 -16.20 -13.51 -8.53
C GLU A 270 -17.56 -12.86 -8.90
N HIS A 271 -18.04 -11.89 -8.11
CA HIS A 271 -19.36 -11.29 -8.28
C HIS A 271 -19.33 -9.84 -8.77
N LEU A 272 -18.14 -9.27 -9.05
CA LEU A 272 -17.99 -7.88 -9.50
C LEU A 272 -18.88 -7.54 -10.70
N THR A 273 -18.86 -8.35 -11.75
CA THR A 273 -19.63 -8.09 -12.97
C THR A 273 -21.13 -7.99 -12.68
N ILE A 274 -21.66 -8.84 -11.80
CA ILE A 274 -23.09 -8.82 -11.53
C ILE A 274 -23.49 -7.70 -10.58
N LEU A 275 -22.64 -7.37 -9.61
CA LEU A 275 -22.82 -6.20 -8.74
C LEU A 275 -22.82 -4.91 -9.56
N LEU A 276 -21.81 -4.72 -10.42
CA LEU A 276 -21.70 -3.55 -11.29
C LEU A 276 -22.94 -3.39 -12.18
N ASN A 277 -23.39 -4.47 -12.83
CA ASN A 277 -24.58 -4.44 -13.67
C ASN A 277 -25.85 -4.05 -12.90
N ILE A 278 -26.03 -4.54 -11.68
CA ILE A 278 -27.22 -4.22 -10.87
C ILE A 278 -27.20 -2.75 -10.44
N PHE A 279 -26.07 -2.27 -9.94
CA PHE A 279 -25.95 -0.86 -9.52
C PHE A 279 -26.05 0.10 -10.71
N ASP A 280 -25.52 -0.26 -11.88
CA ASP A 280 -25.68 0.46 -13.15
C ASP A 280 -27.15 0.52 -13.59
N GLN A 281 -27.86 -0.62 -13.61
CA GLN A 281 -29.29 -0.67 -13.94
C GLN A 281 -30.16 0.16 -12.98
N ARG A 282 -29.72 0.30 -11.74
CA ARG A 282 -30.35 1.12 -10.71
C ARG A 282 -29.91 2.59 -10.76
N GLY A 283 -29.05 2.97 -11.71
CA GLY A 283 -28.61 4.34 -11.97
C GLY A 283 -27.54 4.85 -11.01
N PHE A 284 -26.97 4.00 -10.16
CA PHE A 284 -25.87 4.39 -9.25
C PHE A 284 -24.55 4.60 -9.99
N PHE A 285 -24.42 4.06 -11.20
CA PHE A 285 -23.30 4.32 -12.10
C PHE A 285 -23.83 5.02 -13.35
N ASP A 286 -24.22 6.29 -13.24
CA ASP A 286 -24.56 7.06 -14.42
C ASP A 286 -23.28 7.46 -15.17
N TYR A 287 -22.84 6.61 -16.11
CA TYR A 287 -21.80 6.96 -17.09
C TYR A 287 -22.22 8.14 -17.99
N GLY A 288 -23.47 8.63 -17.91
CA GLY A 288 -23.99 9.82 -18.59
C GLY A 288 -23.62 11.16 -17.96
N GLY A 289 -22.97 11.17 -16.79
CA GLY A 289 -22.48 12.37 -16.09
C GLY A 289 -20.97 12.62 -16.20
N LEU A 290 -20.24 11.82 -16.97
CA LEU A 290 -18.80 11.97 -17.16
C LEU A 290 -18.51 13.17 -18.07
N THR A 291 -17.68 14.09 -17.60
CA THR A 291 -17.06 15.08 -18.47
C THR A 291 -15.93 14.41 -19.23
N GLU A 292 -16.16 14.16 -20.52
CA GLU A 292 -15.18 13.54 -21.40
C GLU A 292 -14.08 14.54 -21.77
N GLU A 293 -12.82 14.16 -21.54
CA GLU A 293 -11.64 14.96 -21.79
C GLU A 293 -10.67 14.20 -22.70
N SER A 294 -10.17 14.87 -23.73
CA SER A 294 -9.14 14.35 -24.63
C SER A 294 -8.46 15.47 -25.41
N GLY A 295 -7.26 15.20 -25.93
CA GLY A 295 -6.53 16.13 -26.78
C GLY A 295 -5.78 17.22 -26.01
N THR A 296 -5.60 18.37 -26.64
CA THR A 296 -4.71 19.42 -26.12
C THR A 296 -5.47 20.50 -25.35
N ILE A 297 -5.09 20.71 -24.09
CA ILE A 297 -5.52 21.83 -23.27
C ILE A 297 -4.63 23.04 -23.61
N SER A 298 -5.22 24.01 -24.33
CA SER A 298 -4.51 25.17 -24.90
C SER A 298 -4.82 26.50 -24.22
N SER A 299 -5.70 26.49 -23.20
CA SER A 299 -6.00 27.60 -22.31
C SER A 299 -6.16 27.07 -20.88
N ASN A 300 -5.95 27.91 -19.87
CA ASN A 300 -6.12 27.50 -18.48
C ASN A 300 -7.50 26.87 -18.27
N THR A 301 -7.52 25.69 -17.67
CA THR A 301 -8.70 24.82 -17.56
C THR A 301 -8.78 24.27 -16.14
N SER A 302 -10.00 24.08 -15.65
CA SER A 302 -10.28 23.47 -14.35
C SER A 302 -11.20 22.28 -14.56
N TRP A 303 -10.86 21.15 -13.97
CA TRP A 303 -11.72 19.96 -13.87
C TRP A 303 -12.43 19.99 -12.52
N THR A 304 -13.72 20.32 -12.56
CA THR A 304 -14.55 20.52 -11.36
C THR A 304 -15.66 19.49 -11.22
N ASP A 305 -15.99 18.78 -12.30
CA ASP A 305 -17.01 17.73 -12.26
C ASP A 305 -16.47 16.53 -11.49
N ARG A 306 -17.34 15.91 -10.68
CA ARG A 306 -16.95 14.81 -9.78
C ARG A 306 -16.30 13.64 -10.53
N TYR A 307 -16.71 13.41 -11.78
CA TYR A 307 -16.21 12.32 -12.61
C TYR A 307 -15.75 12.84 -13.98
N ILE A 308 -14.45 12.72 -14.25
CA ILE A 308 -13.80 13.03 -15.52
C ILE A 308 -13.46 11.72 -16.22
N TYR A 309 -13.80 11.61 -17.50
CA TYR A 309 -13.42 10.46 -18.33
C TYR A 309 -12.40 10.89 -19.37
N VAL A 310 -11.19 10.36 -19.26
CA VAL A 310 -10.12 10.59 -20.22
C VAL A 310 -10.23 9.54 -21.33
N SER A 311 -10.90 9.90 -22.42
CA SER A 311 -11.18 8.98 -23.54
C SER A 311 -10.00 8.81 -24.51
N GLY A 312 -9.02 9.72 -24.44
CA GLY A 312 -7.78 9.72 -25.21
C GLY A 312 -6.70 10.55 -24.53
N ASP A 313 -5.46 10.52 -25.04
CA ASP A 313 -4.34 11.30 -24.49
C ASP A 313 -4.72 12.78 -24.25
N VAL A 314 -4.47 13.27 -23.04
CA VAL A 314 -4.62 14.68 -22.67
C VAL A 314 -3.25 15.31 -22.56
N THR A 315 -3.05 16.47 -23.20
CA THR A 315 -1.79 17.22 -23.12
C THR A 315 -2.05 18.65 -22.65
N VAL A 316 -1.47 19.02 -21.52
CA VAL A 316 -1.44 20.41 -21.03
C VAL A 316 -0.27 21.13 -21.67
N ASN A 317 -0.54 22.12 -22.53
CA ASN A 317 0.50 22.85 -23.24
C ASN A 317 1.41 23.67 -22.32
N SER A 318 2.63 23.97 -22.79
CA SER A 318 3.53 24.88 -22.08
C SER A 318 2.90 26.25 -21.86
N GLY A 319 3.08 26.79 -20.66
CA GLY A 319 2.46 28.04 -20.21
C GLY A 319 0.97 27.95 -19.85
N ILE A 320 0.37 26.76 -19.93
CA ILE A 320 -1.04 26.50 -19.56
C ILE A 320 -1.13 25.77 -18.24
N THR A 321 -2.15 26.09 -17.44
CA THR A 321 -2.46 25.43 -16.18
C THR A 321 -3.71 24.55 -16.32
N LEU A 322 -3.59 23.29 -15.90
CA LEU A 322 -4.73 22.43 -15.55
C LEU A 322 -4.84 22.38 -14.02
N GLU A 323 -6.00 22.76 -13.50
CA GLU A 323 -6.36 22.63 -12.08
C GLU A 323 -7.43 21.54 -11.92
N ILE A 324 -7.27 20.67 -10.93
CA ILE A 324 -8.22 19.58 -10.64
C ILE A 324 -8.69 19.77 -9.19
N ASP A 325 -10.00 19.91 -9.01
CA ASP A 325 -10.59 20.15 -7.68
C ASP A 325 -10.47 18.91 -6.78
N PRO A 326 -10.40 19.08 -5.44
CA PRO A 326 -10.46 17.98 -4.49
C PRO A 326 -11.66 17.05 -4.72
N GLY A 327 -11.45 15.74 -4.51
CA GLY A 327 -12.49 14.74 -4.67
C GLY A 327 -12.84 14.33 -6.10
N VAL A 328 -12.24 14.95 -7.11
CA VAL A 328 -12.47 14.56 -8.51
C VAL A 328 -11.91 13.16 -8.77
N PHE A 329 -12.70 12.32 -9.43
CA PHE A 329 -12.29 11.04 -9.98
C PHE A 329 -11.98 11.20 -11.46
N VAL A 330 -10.77 10.84 -11.86
CA VAL A 330 -10.30 10.85 -13.23
C VAL A 330 -10.11 9.41 -13.70
N PHE A 331 -11.01 8.96 -14.57
CA PHE A 331 -10.99 7.63 -15.16
C PHE A 331 -10.29 7.64 -16.51
N PHE A 332 -9.23 6.87 -16.65
CA PHE A 332 -8.48 6.74 -17.89
C PHE A 332 -8.95 5.53 -18.68
N ASN A 333 -9.29 5.74 -19.95
CA ASN A 333 -9.45 4.65 -20.89
C ASN A 333 -8.12 3.91 -21.10
N ASP A 334 -8.18 2.68 -21.58
CA ASP A 334 -6.98 1.88 -21.84
C ASP A 334 -6.00 2.62 -22.78
N ASP A 335 -4.71 2.51 -22.49
CA ASP A 335 -3.59 3.09 -23.27
C ASP A 335 -3.60 4.62 -23.39
N THR A 336 -4.25 5.33 -22.46
CA THR A 336 -4.25 6.81 -22.42
C THR A 336 -3.26 7.38 -21.39
N ARG A 337 -2.89 8.65 -21.56
CA ARG A 337 -1.99 9.36 -20.64
C ARG A 337 -2.39 10.81 -20.40
N LEU A 338 -1.96 11.36 -19.27
CA LEU A 338 -1.98 12.80 -19.00
C LEU A 338 -0.56 13.37 -19.09
N THR A 339 -0.27 14.13 -20.14
CA THR A 339 1.03 14.78 -20.36
C THR A 339 1.01 16.24 -19.94
N ILE A 340 1.96 16.62 -19.09
CA ILE A 340 2.12 17.98 -18.56
C ILE A 340 3.36 18.63 -19.19
N ASN A 341 3.15 19.50 -20.17
CA ASN A 341 4.16 20.44 -20.66
C ASN A 341 4.03 21.82 -19.99
N GLY A 342 2.91 22.09 -19.32
CA GLY A 342 2.63 23.34 -18.61
C GLY A 342 2.68 23.15 -17.09
N THR A 343 1.55 23.42 -16.42
CA THR A 343 1.39 23.29 -14.98
C THR A 343 0.22 22.38 -14.67
N LEU A 344 0.41 21.41 -13.76
CA LEU A 344 -0.67 20.65 -13.14
C LEU A 344 -0.83 21.08 -11.69
N ILE A 345 -2.04 21.47 -11.29
CA ILE A 345 -2.42 21.69 -9.90
C ILE A 345 -3.44 20.61 -9.53
N ALA A 346 -2.97 19.52 -8.94
CA ALA A 346 -3.78 18.46 -8.36
C ALA A 346 -3.51 18.43 -6.84
N GLU A 347 -4.32 19.15 -6.08
CA GLU A 347 -4.18 19.28 -4.62
C GLU A 347 -5.51 18.91 -3.95
N GLY A 348 -5.69 17.61 -3.66
CA GLY A 348 -6.82 17.11 -2.88
C GLY A 348 -6.69 17.41 -1.39
N THR A 349 -7.49 16.73 -0.57
CA THR A 349 -7.33 16.72 0.90
C THR A 349 -7.27 15.29 1.43
N ALA A 350 -6.95 15.12 2.71
CA ALA A 350 -6.95 13.79 3.34
C ALA A 350 -8.37 13.18 3.37
N GLU A 351 -9.39 14.02 3.48
CA GLU A 351 -10.81 13.63 3.50
C GLU A 351 -11.42 13.47 2.10
N ASP A 352 -10.91 14.18 1.09
CA ASP A 352 -11.41 14.16 -0.29
C ASP A 352 -10.23 14.15 -1.28
N PRO A 353 -9.53 13.01 -1.41
CA PRO A 353 -8.39 12.89 -2.32
C PRO A 353 -8.85 12.93 -3.78
N ILE A 354 -7.98 13.39 -4.66
CA ILE A 354 -8.19 13.27 -6.11
C ILE A 354 -7.82 11.85 -6.53
N VAL A 355 -8.68 11.15 -7.25
CA VAL A 355 -8.45 9.75 -7.64
C VAL A 355 -8.13 9.67 -9.13
N PHE A 356 -6.96 9.12 -9.48
CA PHE A 356 -6.58 8.81 -10.86
C PHE A 356 -6.55 7.29 -11.03
N THR A 357 -7.44 6.75 -11.86
CA THR A 357 -7.60 5.29 -11.97
C THR A 357 -8.02 4.86 -13.39
N SER A 358 -7.88 3.57 -13.66
CA SER A 358 -8.41 2.95 -14.87
C SER A 358 -9.95 2.98 -14.91
N TYR A 359 -10.51 3.17 -16.10
CA TYR A 359 -11.93 2.99 -16.40
C TYR A 359 -12.32 1.49 -16.54
N ASN A 360 -11.33 0.59 -16.64
CA ASN A 360 -11.56 -0.83 -16.88
C ASN A 360 -12.33 -1.51 -15.73
N GLU A 361 -13.28 -2.39 -16.07
CA GLU A 361 -14.08 -3.16 -15.10
C GLU A 361 -13.22 -4.08 -14.22
N ASN A 362 -12.09 -4.55 -14.74
CA ASN A 362 -11.11 -5.38 -14.04
C ASN A 362 -9.73 -4.71 -14.10
N PRO A 363 -9.52 -3.66 -13.29
CA PRO A 363 -8.35 -2.83 -13.43
C PRO A 363 -7.08 -3.61 -13.09
N ALA A 364 -6.07 -3.46 -13.93
CA ALA A 364 -4.75 -4.08 -13.78
C ALA A 364 -3.66 -3.05 -14.01
N SER A 365 -2.44 -3.34 -13.55
CA SER A 365 -1.31 -2.46 -13.85
C SER A 365 -1.15 -2.29 -15.37
N SER A 366 -0.68 -1.11 -15.79
CA SER A 366 -0.56 -0.74 -17.20
C SER A 366 -1.89 -0.73 -17.99
N ASN A 367 -3.02 -0.44 -17.35
CA ASN A 367 -4.23 -0.08 -18.10
C ASN A 367 -4.09 1.29 -18.75
N TRP A 368 -3.48 2.25 -18.06
CA TRP A 368 -3.18 3.57 -18.60
C TRP A 368 -1.73 3.93 -18.31
N TYR A 369 -1.16 4.89 -19.04
CA TYR A 369 0.27 5.15 -19.01
C TYR A 369 0.73 5.94 -17.78
N GLY A 370 -0.11 6.78 -17.19
CA GLY A 370 0.25 7.60 -16.05
C GLY A 370 0.11 9.10 -16.21
N ILE A 371 0.50 9.81 -15.15
CA ILE A 371 0.71 11.25 -15.15
C ILE A 371 2.18 11.52 -15.52
N ARG A 372 2.39 12.14 -16.68
CA ARG A 372 3.71 12.34 -17.27
C ARG A 372 4.10 13.81 -17.29
N PHE A 373 5.11 14.17 -16.50
CA PHE A 373 5.73 15.48 -16.52
C PHE A 373 6.90 15.51 -17.50
N GLU A 374 6.87 16.48 -18.41
CA GLU A 374 7.94 16.71 -19.39
C GLU A 374 8.89 17.81 -18.92
N ASP A 375 10.09 17.85 -19.50
CA ASP A 375 11.15 18.86 -19.28
C ASP A 375 10.66 20.32 -19.44
N SER A 376 9.57 20.52 -20.19
CA SER A 376 8.97 21.84 -20.39
C SER A 376 8.00 22.28 -19.30
N SER A 377 7.64 21.37 -18.39
CA SER A 377 6.71 21.65 -17.30
C SER A 377 7.26 22.68 -16.33
N VAL A 378 6.36 23.43 -15.68
CA VAL A 378 6.72 24.47 -14.73
C VAL A 378 6.79 23.86 -13.34
N ASP A 379 7.83 23.06 -13.10
CA ASP A 379 8.05 22.24 -11.88
C ASP A 379 7.65 22.93 -10.57
N ALA A 380 8.14 24.16 -10.35
CA ALA A 380 7.90 24.91 -9.12
C ALA A 380 6.42 25.28 -8.89
N SER A 381 5.60 25.25 -9.94
CA SER A 381 4.16 25.50 -9.88
C SER A 381 3.33 24.21 -9.91
N CYS A 382 3.92 23.09 -10.34
CA CYS A 382 3.25 21.80 -10.35
C CYS A 382 3.04 21.29 -8.93
N LYS A 383 1.84 20.77 -8.65
CA LYS A 383 1.47 20.17 -7.38
C LYS A 383 0.76 18.85 -7.63
N VAL A 384 1.28 17.80 -7.00
CA VAL A 384 0.60 16.49 -6.89
C VAL A 384 0.55 16.13 -5.42
N LYS A 385 -0.62 16.34 -4.82
CA LYS A 385 -0.80 16.23 -3.37
C LYS A 385 -2.18 15.71 -3.01
N TYR A 386 -2.22 14.78 -2.04
CA TYR A 386 -3.45 14.10 -1.63
C TYR A 386 -4.17 13.48 -2.83
N CYS A 387 -3.40 12.80 -3.67
CA CYS A 387 -3.90 12.03 -4.80
C CYS A 387 -3.80 10.54 -4.51
N ASP A 388 -4.77 9.77 -5.00
CA ASP A 388 -4.75 8.31 -5.03
C ASP A 388 -4.61 7.84 -6.49
N ILE A 389 -3.45 7.28 -6.84
CA ILE A 389 -3.05 6.97 -8.21
C ILE A 389 -2.89 5.46 -8.36
N LYS A 390 -3.68 4.84 -9.24
CA LYS A 390 -3.77 3.39 -9.33
C LYS A 390 -3.78 2.85 -10.76
N TYR A 391 -3.30 1.60 -10.90
CA TYR A 391 -3.44 0.78 -12.12
C TYR A 391 -2.77 1.36 -13.37
N ALA A 392 -1.74 2.19 -13.17
CA ALA A 392 -0.97 2.79 -14.25
C ALA A 392 0.21 1.89 -14.65
N GLN A 393 0.82 2.17 -15.80
CA GLN A 393 2.18 1.69 -16.08
C GLN A 393 3.16 2.46 -15.19
N TYR A 394 3.07 3.80 -15.23
CA TYR A 394 3.81 4.69 -14.35
C TYR A 394 2.79 5.50 -13.55
N GLY A 395 2.72 5.37 -12.22
CA GLY A 395 1.83 6.22 -11.43
C GLY A 395 2.14 7.71 -11.71
N ILE A 396 3.39 8.08 -11.49
CA ILE A 396 3.95 9.37 -11.89
C ILE A 396 5.25 9.13 -12.65
N TYR A 397 5.38 9.73 -13.83
CA TYR A 397 6.58 9.69 -14.66
C TYR A 397 7.16 11.09 -14.83
N CYS A 398 8.42 11.28 -14.45
CA CYS A 398 9.15 12.53 -14.62
C CYS A 398 10.25 12.36 -15.67
N ASN A 399 10.15 13.10 -16.77
CA ASN A 399 11.16 13.17 -17.81
C ASN A 399 11.91 14.49 -17.71
N ARG A 400 13.05 14.49 -17.02
CA ARG A 400 13.83 15.71 -16.71
C ARG A 400 13.01 16.79 -16.00
N ALA A 401 11.89 16.40 -15.40
CA ALA A 401 10.98 17.25 -14.68
C ALA A 401 11.15 17.00 -13.18
N ASN A 402 10.97 18.03 -12.38
CA ASN A 402 11.19 18.01 -10.94
C ASN A 402 9.96 18.55 -10.17
N PRO A 403 8.73 18.05 -10.46
CA PRO A 403 7.56 18.44 -9.69
C PRO A 403 7.73 17.98 -8.23
N ARG A 404 7.09 18.70 -7.31
CA ARG A 404 7.01 18.25 -5.92
C ARG A 404 5.86 17.26 -5.74
N ILE A 405 6.19 16.04 -5.31
CA ILE A 405 5.26 14.92 -5.16
C ILE A 405 5.14 14.61 -3.66
N GLN A 406 3.98 14.90 -3.06
CA GLN A 406 3.83 14.79 -1.61
C GLN A 406 2.47 14.30 -1.13
N ASN A 407 2.41 13.54 -0.03
CA ASN A 407 1.15 13.06 0.58
C ASN A 407 0.24 12.28 -0.38
N ASN A 408 0.78 11.45 -1.26
CA ASN A 408 -0.01 10.64 -2.20
C ASN A 408 -0.04 9.16 -1.81
N SER A 409 -1.08 8.48 -2.25
CA SER A 409 -1.19 7.01 -2.29
C SER A 409 -0.96 6.56 -3.74
N ILE A 410 0.03 5.69 -3.97
CA ILE A 410 0.35 5.18 -5.31
C ILE A 410 0.45 3.66 -5.25
N SER A 411 -0.43 2.96 -5.98
CA SER A 411 -0.50 1.51 -5.88
C SER A 411 -0.92 0.78 -7.15
N HIS A 412 -0.68 -0.53 -7.18
CA HIS A 412 -1.12 -1.43 -8.25
C HIS A 412 -0.62 -1.01 -9.65
N SER A 413 0.51 -0.33 -9.71
CA SER A 413 1.15 0.13 -10.94
C SER A 413 2.43 -0.66 -11.20
N ASN A 414 2.99 -0.65 -12.42
CA ASN A 414 4.31 -1.25 -12.62
C ASN A 414 5.36 -0.44 -11.86
N TYR A 415 5.40 0.87 -12.12
CA TYR A 415 6.25 1.81 -11.40
C TYR A 415 5.37 2.79 -10.63
N GLY A 416 5.60 2.92 -9.32
CA GLY A 416 4.92 3.94 -8.52
C GLY A 416 5.33 5.36 -8.98
N ILE A 417 6.61 5.69 -8.76
CA ILE A 417 7.23 6.93 -9.23
C ILE A 417 8.46 6.59 -10.06
N TYR A 418 8.50 7.07 -11.30
CA TYR A 418 9.61 6.86 -12.22
C TYR A 418 10.28 8.18 -12.58
N LEU A 419 11.59 8.25 -12.33
CA LEU A 419 12.42 9.41 -12.60
C LEU A 419 13.45 9.10 -13.67
N TYR A 420 13.45 9.90 -14.73
CA TYR A 420 14.46 9.87 -15.77
C TYR A 420 15.18 11.21 -15.83
N GLN A 421 16.49 11.21 -15.57
CA GLN A 421 17.33 12.41 -15.51
C GLN A 421 16.69 13.57 -14.74
N SER A 422 16.01 13.27 -13.64
CA SER A 422 15.24 14.23 -12.85
C SER A 422 16.00 14.57 -11.56
N SER A 423 16.65 15.72 -11.57
CA SER A 423 17.47 16.24 -10.46
C SER A 423 17.29 17.77 -10.34
N PRO A 424 16.85 18.32 -9.18
CA PRO A 424 16.46 17.66 -7.93
C PRO A 424 14.92 17.55 -7.76
N ALA A 425 14.33 16.40 -8.08
CA ALA A 425 12.93 16.13 -7.73
C ALA A 425 12.75 15.92 -6.21
N HIS A 426 11.59 16.31 -5.67
CA HIS A 426 11.26 16.20 -4.25
C HIS A 426 10.09 15.22 -4.05
N ILE A 427 10.36 14.08 -3.41
CA ILE A 427 9.39 13.00 -3.15
C ILE A 427 9.26 12.83 -1.64
N GLU A 428 8.14 13.29 -1.09
CA GLU A 428 7.99 13.52 0.36
C GLU A 428 6.69 12.92 0.91
N THR A 429 6.73 12.12 1.96
CA THR A 429 5.51 11.69 2.68
C THR A 429 4.49 10.94 1.81
N ASN A 430 4.94 10.12 0.84
CA ASN A 430 4.07 9.29 0.01
C ASN A 430 3.98 7.86 0.53
N THR A 431 2.84 7.21 0.27
CA THR A 431 2.65 5.76 0.45
C THR A 431 2.67 5.09 -0.92
N VAL A 432 3.71 4.30 -1.21
CA VAL A 432 3.91 3.65 -2.51
C VAL A 432 3.97 2.13 -2.31
N ILE A 433 2.85 1.46 -2.61
CA ILE A 433 2.64 0.06 -2.21
C ILE A 433 2.06 -0.80 -3.32
N ASN A 434 2.30 -2.11 -3.28
CA ASN A 434 1.75 -3.07 -4.24
C ASN A 434 2.06 -2.72 -5.72
N ASN A 435 3.24 -2.17 -5.98
CA ASN A 435 3.73 -1.95 -7.35
C ASN A 435 4.77 -3.02 -7.71
N SER A 436 5.26 -3.04 -8.95
CA SER A 436 6.50 -3.79 -9.23
C SER A 436 7.68 -3.10 -8.54
N GLU A 437 7.82 -1.81 -8.79
CA GLU A 437 8.82 -0.95 -8.18
C GLU A 437 8.18 0.28 -7.53
N GLY A 438 8.63 0.64 -6.33
CA GLY A 438 8.15 1.81 -5.60
C GLY A 438 8.65 3.11 -6.22
N ILE A 439 9.91 3.44 -5.98
CA ILE A 439 10.58 4.61 -6.57
C ILE A 439 11.75 4.13 -7.43
N HIS A 440 11.69 4.45 -8.72
CA HIS A 440 12.70 4.14 -9.70
C HIS A 440 13.41 5.41 -10.18
N GLY A 441 14.74 5.41 -10.20
CA GLY A 441 15.54 6.48 -10.77
C GLY A 441 16.62 6.00 -11.74
N THR A 442 16.60 6.56 -12.94
CA THR A 442 17.69 6.42 -13.93
C THR A 442 18.38 7.75 -14.10
N SER A 443 19.69 7.79 -13.83
CA SER A 443 20.54 8.99 -13.84
C SER A 443 19.90 10.18 -13.11
N SER A 444 19.21 9.89 -12.00
CA SER A 444 18.41 10.86 -11.25
C SER A 444 18.91 10.97 -9.82
N SER A 445 18.86 12.18 -9.26
CA SER A 445 19.34 12.50 -7.91
C SER A 445 18.27 13.27 -7.13
N PRO A 446 17.09 12.67 -6.89
CA PRO A 446 16.03 13.27 -6.09
C PRO A 446 16.36 13.32 -4.60
N THR A 447 15.57 14.10 -3.86
CA THR A 447 15.41 13.94 -2.41
C THR A 447 14.17 13.10 -2.13
N ILE A 448 14.36 11.99 -1.41
CA ILE A 448 13.32 11.02 -1.03
C ILE A 448 13.24 11.00 0.49
N THR A 449 12.16 11.51 1.06
CA THR A 449 12.01 11.58 2.52
C THR A 449 10.62 11.25 3.03
N ASP A 450 10.56 10.62 4.20
CA ASP A 450 9.32 10.30 4.91
C ASP A 450 8.34 9.43 4.11
N ASN A 451 8.82 8.66 3.13
CA ASN A 451 7.97 7.79 2.32
C ASN A 451 7.84 6.39 2.95
N LEU A 452 6.67 5.77 2.74
CA LEU A 452 6.43 4.35 3.00
C LEU A 452 6.46 3.58 1.68
N LEU A 453 7.42 2.66 1.53
CA LEU A 453 7.65 1.85 0.34
C LEU A 453 7.50 0.36 0.71
N ARG A 454 6.33 -0.22 0.44
CA ARG A 454 5.98 -1.55 0.96
C ARG A 454 5.36 -2.48 -0.08
N ASP A 455 5.58 -3.79 0.06
CA ASP A 455 4.90 -4.81 -0.75
C ASP A 455 5.11 -4.63 -2.26
N ASN A 456 6.21 -4.00 -2.66
CA ASN A 456 6.56 -3.90 -4.07
C ASN A 456 7.25 -5.20 -4.48
N SER A 457 6.73 -5.83 -5.54
CA SER A 457 7.12 -7.20 -5.90
C SER A 457 8.58 -7.34 -6.31
N TYR A 458 9.24 -6.23 -6.68
CA TYR A 458 10.66 -6.21 -7.05
C TYR A 458 11.50 -5.30 -6.16
N ALA A 459 11.26 -3.99 -6.13
CA ALA A 459 12.10 -3.08 -5.36
C ALA A 459 11.29 -1.96 -4.68
N GLY A 460 11.58 -1.68 -3.41
CA GLY A 460 11.10 -0.45 -2.79
C GLY A 460 11.76 0.77 -3.44
N ILE A 461 13.09 0.72 -3.55
CA ILE A 461 13.92 1.72 -4.22
C ILE A 461 14.83 1.06 -5.25
N TYR A 462 14.86 1.63 -6.45
CA TYR A 462 15.77 1.25 -7.53
C TYR A 462 16.51 2.48 -8.06
N PHE A 463 17.85 2.43 -8.10
CA PHE A 463 18.65 3.49 -8.75
C PHE A 463 19.77 2.94 -9.63
N SER A 464 19.89 3.55 -10.81
CA SER A 464 20.96 3.30 -11.79
C SER A 464 21.60 4.63 -12.22
N GLY A 465 22.92 4.78 -12.04
CA GLY A 465 23.68 5.98 -12.40
C GLY A 465 23.36 7.26 -11.61
N GLY A 466 22.56 7.20 -10.54
CA GLY A 466 22.07 8.37 -9.78
C GLY A 466 22.71 8.56 -8.40
N SER A 467 22.52 9.72 -7.79
CA SER A 467 22.95 10.04 -6.42
C SER A 467 21.78 10.62 -5.60
N PRO A 468 20.73 9.82 -5.33
CA PRO A 468 19.58 10.28 -4.55
C PRO A 468 19.94 10.50 -3.08
N LYS A 469 19.21 11.39 -2.41
CA LYS A 469 19.28 11.62 -0.95
C LYS A 469 18.08 10.99 -0.27
N LEU A 470 18.31 10.13 0.71
CA LEU A 470 17.29 9.34 1.40
C LEU A 470 17.35 9.54 2.91
N TYR A 471 16.28 10.02 3.51
CA TYR A 471 16.17 10.11 4.97
C TYR A 471 14.73 9.99 5.46
N ASP A 472 14.57 9.41 6.65
CA ASP A 472 13.30 9.17 7.33
C ASP A 472 12.32 8.26 6.56
N ASN A 473 12.78 7.46 5.58
CA ASN A 473 11.91 6.54 4.84
C ASN A 473 11.73 5.20 5.55
N THR A 474 10.57 4.56 5.33
CA THR A 474 10.30 3.17 5.72
C THR A 474 10.18 2.29 4.47
N ILE A 475 11.00 1.24 4.40
CA ILE A 475 11.14 0.36 3.24
C ILE A 475 11.07 -1.10 3.72
N ASP A 476 9.92 -1.74 3.55
CA ASP A 476 9.66 -3.07 4.10
C ASP A 476 8.86 -4.00 3.18
N ASP A 477 9.00 -5.31 3.38
CA ASP A 477 8.30 -6.36 2.62
C ASP A 477 8.45 -6.27 1.09
N ASN A 478 9.56 -5.72 0.59
CA ASN A 478 9.91 -5.74 -0.84
C ASN A 478 10.86 -6.91 -1.15
N TYR A 479 11.02 -7.28 -2.42
CA TYR A 479 12.09 -8.23 -2.78
C TYR A 479 13.49 -7.61 -2.55
N PHE A 480 13.73 -6.40 -3.07
CA PHE A 480 14.85 -5.56 -2.67
C PHE A 480 14.34 -4.33 -1.90
N GLY A 481 14.91 -4.05 -0.72
CA GLY A 481 14.67 -2.79 -0.03
C GLY A 481 15.21 -1.63 -0.87
N ALA A 482 16.53 -1.62 -1.06
CA ALA A 482 17.19 -0.71 -2.00
C ALA A 482 18.11 -1.48 -2.96
N TYR A 483 17.80 -1.43 -4.25
CA TYR A 483 18.62 -1.99 -5.31
C TYR A 483 19.40 -0.88 -6.03
N ILE A 484 20.72 -0.90 -5.90
CA ILE A 484 21.61 0.19 -6.31
C ILE A 484 22.64 -0.34 -7.30
N ILE A 485 22.64 0.19 -8.52
CA ILE A 485 23.48 -0.35 -9.59
C ILE A 485 24.16 0.75 -10.44
N SER A 486 25.07 0.31 -11.31
CA SER A 486 25.63 1.10 -12.40
C SER A 486 26.27 2.41 -11.94
N GLY A 487 27.13 2.32 -10.92
CA GLY A 487 27.86 3.48 -10.38
C GLY A 487 27.00 4.47 -9.60
N SER A 488 25.81 4.09 -9.15
CA SER A 488 24.97 4.94 -8.30
C SER A 488 25.65 5.21 -6.95
N SER A 489 25.53 6.42 -6.42
CA SER A 489 26.08 6.83 -5.12
C SER A 489 25.01 7.48 -4.24
N PRO A 490 24.02 6.71 -3.76
CA PRO A 490 22.95 7.23 -2.91
C PRO A 490 23.43 7.62 -1.52
N GLU A 491 22.85 8.68 -0.95
CA GLU A 491 23.10 9.15 0.41
C GLU A 491 21.95 8.74 1.35
N PHE A 492 22.14 7.75 2.20
CA PHE A 492 21.18 7.35 3.24
C PHE A 492 21.34 8.21 4.50
N GLY A 493 21.12 9.50 4.32
CA GLY A 493 21.22 10.56 5.31
C GLY A 493 22.15 11.68 4.86
N PRO A 494 21.97 12.90 5.38
CA PRO A 494 22.80 14.04 4.97
C PRO A 494 24.28 13.87 5.31
N ILE A 495 25.15 14.29 4.39
CA ILE A 495 26.62 14.20 4.53
C ILE A 495 27.22 15.45 5.23
N TYR A 496 26.55 16.60 5.19
CA TYR A 496 27.13 17.87 5.69
C TYR A 496 26.32 18.55 6.80
N THR A 497 25.29 17.92 7.34
CA THR A 497 24.46 18.49 8.40
C THR A 497 24.44 17.62 9.65
N SER A 498 23.89 18.14 10.75
CA SER A 498 23.64 17.36 11.97
C SER A 498 22.52 16.34 11.83
N ASP A 499 21.84 16.33 10.68
CA ASP A 499 20.69 15.49 10.39
C ASP A 499 21.16 14.07 10.08
N LYS A 500 20.25 13.12 10.26
CA LYS A 500 20.53 11.68 10.26
C LYS A 500 19.78 11.01 9.11
N GLY A 501 20.19 9.80 8.75
CA GLY A 501 19.47 8.98 7.79
C GLY A 501 18.11 8.55 8.32
N ASN A 502 18.06 7.91 9.50
CA ASN A 502 16.83 7.40 10.13
C ASN A 502 15.95 6.52 9.22
N ASN A 503 16.49 6.00 8.10
CA ASN A 503 15.75 5.11 7.23
C ASN A 503 15.57 3.75 7.93
N VAL A 504 14.42 3.13 7.73
CA VAL A 504 14.10 1.78 8.20
C VAL A 504 14.01 0.86 7.00
N ILE A 505 14.93 -0.09 6.89
CA ILE A 505 15.04 -1.05 5.78
C ILE A 505 15.02 -2.45 6.37
N THR A 506 13.81 -3.02 6.44
CA THR A 506 13.55 -4.23 7.22
C THR A 506 12.62 -5.17 6.49
N GLU A 507 12.72 -6.47 6.76
CA GLU A 507 11.77 -7.47 6.25
C GLU A 507 11.69 -7.52 4.72
N ASN A 508 12.72 -7.05 4.01
CA ASN A 508 12.85 -7.27 2.58
C ASN A 508 13.53 -8.61 2.32
N SER A 509 13.40 -9.19 1.12
CA SER A 509 14.20 -10.38 0.79
C SER A 509 15.69 -10.08 0.84
N PHE A 510 16.09 -8.92 0.34
CA PHE A 510 17.41 -8.32 0.52
C PHE A 510 17.25 -6.86 0.95
N GLY A 511 17.97 -6.42 1.99
CA GLY A 511 17.94 -5.04 2.48
C GLY A 511 18.58 -4.07 1.50
N ILE A 512 19.88 -3.83 1.66
CA ILE A 512 20.69 -3.10 0.68
C ILE A 512 21.36 -4.07 -0.27
N TYR A 513 21.19 -3.87 -1.57
CA TYR A 513 21.81 -4.70 -2.57
C TYR A 513 22.47 -3.79 -3.62
N ALA A 514 23.81 -3.71 -3.59
CA ALA A 514 24.57 -2.77 -4.41
C ALA A 514 25.59 -3.49 -5.31
N GLN A 515 25.67 -3.09 -6.57
CA GLN A 515 26.57 -3.71 -7.56
C GLN A 515 27.17 -2.72 -8.56
N TYR A 516 28.19 -3.19 -9.27
CA TYR A 516 28.80 -2.51 -10.43
C TYR A 516 29.32 -1.11 -10.11
N TYR A 517 30.34 -1.06 -9.25
CA TYR A 517 31.02 0.17 -8.84
C TYR A 517 30.11 1.20 -8.15
N SER A 518 28.96 0.75 -7.63
CA SER A 518 28.10 1.62 -6.84
C SER A 518 28.76 1.96 -5.51
N ASP A 519 28.41 3.13 -4.97
CA ASP A 519 28.99 3.64 -3.73
C ASP A 519 27.91 4.24 -2.80
N PRO A 520 27.05 3.40 -2.18
CA PRO A 520 26.10 3.88 -1.19
C PRO A 520 26.80 4.43 0.05
N PHE A 521 26.49 5.67 0.40
CA PHE A 521 26.94 6.31 1.63
C PHE A 521 25.81 6.30 2.67
N MET A 522 26.06 5.65 3.81
CA MET A 522 25.12 5.50 4.91
C MET A 522 25.72 5.93 6.24
N GLY A 523 26.87 6.59 6.25
CA GLY A 523 27.49 7.16 7.46
C GLY A 523 28.96 6.79 7.63
N SER A 524 29.71 7.71 8.25
CA SER A 524 31.14 7.55 8.50
C SER A 524 31.65 8.31 9.73
N HIS A 525 32.76 7.83 10.31
CA HIS A 525 33.55 8.53 11.30
C HIS A 525 34.66 9.38 10.64
N GLY A 526 34.85 10.58 11.17
CA GLY A 526 35.93 11.46 10.74
C GLY A 526 37.29 10.97 11.23
N TYR A 527 38.35 11.60 10.69
CA TYR A 527 39.74 11.32 11.06
C TYR A 527 40.02 11.64 12.53
N TYR A 528 39.48 12.74 13.04
CA TYR A 528 39.62 13.09 14.46
C TYR A 528 38.53 12.41 15.31
N PRO A 529 38.88 11.86 16.49
CA PRO A 529 37.92 11.18 17.35
C PRO A 529 36.68 12.03 17.66
N GLY A 530 35.49 11.48 17.37
CA GLY A 530 34.20 12.12 17.66
C GLY A 530 33.61 12.95 16.52
N ALA A 531 34.34 13.17 15.42
CA ALA A 531 33.75 13.67 14.18
C ALA A 531 32.91 12.55 13.55
N ARG A 532 31.64 12.82 13.24
CA ARG A 532 30.69 11.84 12.73
C ARG A 532 29.80 12.48 11.69
N ILE A 533 29.55 11.77 10.60
CA ILE A 533 28.76 12.20 9.45
C ILE A 533 27.77 11.10 9.06
N GLY A 534 26.51 11.44 8.77
CA GLY A 534 25.49 10.47 8.33
C GLY A 534 25.10 9.41 9.37
N GLY A 535 24.59 8.26 8.93
CA GLY A 535 24.21 7.11 9.77
C GLY A 535 22.86 7.21 10.47
N TYR A 536 22.67 6.41 11.52
CA TYR A 536 21.39 6.21 12.22
C TYR A 536 20.29 5.55 11.36
N ASN A 537 20.65 4.73 10.38
CA ASN A 537 19.68 3.89 9.70
C ASN A 537 19.49 2.55 10.45
N SER A 538 18.32 1.96 10.30
CA SER A 538 17.96 0.63 10.80
C SER A 538 17.86 -0.34 9.63
N ILE A 539 18.90 -1.15 9.44
CA ILE A 539 19.02 -2.10 8.32
C ILE A 539 19.13 -3.51 8.91
N CYS A 540 17.99 -4.14 9.14
CA CYS A 540 17.93 -5.37 9.93
C CYS A 540 16.76 -6.27 9.51
N ASP A 541 16.75 -7.50 10.01
CA ASP A 541 15.66 -8.46 9.84
C ASP A 541 15.23 -8.71 8.38
N ASN A 542 16.12 -8.46 7.42
CA ASN A 542 15.91 -8.83 6.01
C ASN A 542 16.12 -10.35 5.85
N TYR A 543 15.30 -10.99 5.01
CA TYR A 543 15.16 -12.45 4.99
C TYR A 543 16.45 -13.15 4.56
N ASN A 544 17.11 -12.68 3.50
CA ASN A 544 18.33 -13.32 2.98
C ASN A 544 19.59 -12.59 3.45
N ARG A 545 19.72 -11.28 3.15
CA ARG A 545 20.88 -10.46 3.55
C ARG A 545 20.46 -9.03 3.85
N ASP A 546 21.09 -8.44 4.88
CA ASP A 546 20.88 -7.04 5.27
C ASP A 546 21.67 -6.09 4.36
N ALA A 547 22.87 -6.48 3.92
CA ALA A 547 23.63 -5.76 2.89
C ALA A 547 24.44 -6.69 1.98
N THR A 548 24.46 -6.41 0.68
CA THR A 548 25.26 -7.13 -0.32
C THR A 548 25.99 -6.14 -1.23
N ALA A 549 27.29 -6.35 -1.44
CA ALA A 549 28.14 -5.59 -2.34
C ALA A 549 28.84 -6.53 -3.35
N TYR A 550 28.62 -6.32 -4.65
CA TYR A 550 29.30 -7.07 -5.70
C TYR A 550 29.96 -6.20 -6.76
N PHE A 551 30.94 -6.77 -7.46
CA PHE A 551 31.62 -6.16 -8.59
C PHE A 551 32.17 -4.76 -8.29
N TYR A 552 33.18 -4.72 -7.42
CA TYR A 552 33.93 -3.52 -7.04
C TYR A 552 33.08 -2.39 -6.44
N THR A 553 31.98 -2.74 -5.79
CA THR A 553 31.10 -1.84 -5.05
C THR A 553 31.65 -1.59 -3.65
N ASP A 554 31.48 -0.37 -3.12
CA ASP A 554 31.83 -0.04 -1.74
C ASP A 554 30.59 0.47 -1.01
N ILE A 555 30.23 -0.15 0.11
CA ILE A 555 29.12 0.33 0.94
C ILE A 555 29.73 0.92 2.21
N GLU A 556 29.69 2.25 2.34
CA GLU A 556 30.13 2.96 3.54
C GLU A 556 28.94 3.10 4.49
N ALA A 557 28.88 2.29 5.54
CA ALA A 557 27.70 2.15 6.39
C ALA A 557 28.03 2.07 7.89
N GLU A 558 28.98 2.89 8.33
CA GLU A 558 29.30 3.06 9.73
C GLU A 558 28.15 3.77 10.48
N TYR A 559 28.05 3.53 11.78
CA TYR A 559 27.00 4.09 12.64
C TYR A 559 25.56 3.80 12.19
N ASN A 560 25.32 2.63 11.61
CA ASN A 560 23.98 2.08 11.39
C ASN A 560 23.69 0.95 12.37
N TRP A 561 22.40 0.70 12.62
CA TRP A 561 21.96 -0.44 13.40
C TRP A 561 21.62 -1.60 12.47
N TRP A 562 22.19 -2.76 12.79
CA TRP A 562 22.16 -3.95 11.95
C TRP A 562 21.36 -5.11 12.58
N GLY A 563 20.61 -4.85 13.65
CA GLY A 563 19.94 -5.89 14.43
C GLY A 563 20.92 -6.76 15.24
N SER A 564 20.45 -7.91 15.72
CA SER A 564 21.23 -8.79 16.62
C SER A 564 22.12 -9.81 15.92
N SER A 565 21.95 -10.06 14.62
CA SER A 565 22.68 -11.13 13.91
C SER A 565 22.89 -10.86 12.42
N PRO A 566 23.33 -9.67 12.00
CA PRO A 566 23.27 -9.24 10.59
C PRO A 566 23.96 -10.18 9.61
N VAL A 567 23.36 -10.35 8.43
CA VAL A 567 23.93 -11.13 7.33
C VAL A 567 24.38 -10.19 6.23
N ARG A 568 25.69 -10.17 5.93
CA ARG A 568 26.30 -9.28 4.93
C ARG A 568 27.23 -10.04 4.01
N LEU A 569 27.36 -9.60 2.76
CA LEU A 569 28.26 -10.22 1.79
C LEU A 569 28.94 -9.18 0.90
N ALA A 570 30.26 -9.28 0.80
CA ALA A 570 31.05 -8.53 -0.17
C ALA A 570 31.89 -9.51 -1.01
N SER A 571 31.76 -9.46 -2.34
CA SER A 571 32.55 -10.32 -3.25
C SER A 571 33.02 -9.55 -4.50
N TYR A 572 33.90 -10.17 -5.29
CA TYR A 572 34.43 -9.60 -6.54
C TYR A 572 35.07 -8.22 -6.34
N GLY A 573 35.97 -8.12 -5.35
CA GLY A 573 36.68 -6.89 -5.04
C GLY A 573 35.81 -5.78 -4.43
N SER A 574 34.66 -6.13 -3.86
CA SER A 574 33.75 -5.20 -3.17
C SER A 574 34.02 -5.15 -1.67
N SER A 575 33.51 -4.11 -1.01
CA SER A 575 33.62 -3.92 0.43
C SER A 575 32.31 -3.41 1.05
N ILE A 576 32.11 -3.74 2.32
CA ILE A 576 31.05 -3.16 3.17
C ILE A 576 31.73 -2.72 4.46
N ASN A 577 31.84 -1.41 4.66
CA ASN A 577 32.39 -0.84 5.88
C ASN A 577 31.26 -0.54 6.87
N TYR A 578 31.13 -1.36 7.89
CA TYR A 578 30.07 -1.25 8.90
C TYR A 578 30.64 -1.08 10.32
N SER A 579 31.92 -0.71 10.42
CA SER A 579 32.59 -0.39 11.69
C SER A 579 31.80 0.68 12.45
N PHE A 580 31.97 0.75 13.78
CA PHE A 580 31.18 1.66 14.62
C PHE A 580 29.67 1.42 14.57
N ALA A 581 29.25 0.17 14.32
CA ALA A 581 27.84 -0.25 14.34
C ALA A 581 27.15 0.14 15.66
N LEU A 582 25.90 0.59 15.54
CA LEU A 582 25.07 0.98 16.68
C LEU A 582 24.68 -0.26 17.50
N GLY A 583 24.83 -0.21 18.82
CA GLY A 583 24.40 -1.30 19.72
C GLY A 583 22.88 -1.42 19.94
N SER A 584 22.08 -0.50 19.42
CA SER A 584 20.62 -0.52 19.51
C SER A 584 19.97 0.26 18.38
N ASP A 585 18.72 -0.09 18.07
CA ASP A 585 17.87 0.61 17.10
C ASP A 585 17.82 2.12 17.38
N PRO A 586 18.19 2.98 16.40
CA PRO A 586 18.03 4.41 16.49
C PRO A 586 16.57 4.87 16.49
N GLY A 587 15.63 4.00 16.12
CA GLY A 587 14.18 4.26 16.14
C GLY A 587 13.76 5.16 15.00
N GLY A 588 13.62 4.60 13.78
CA GLY A 588 13.15 5.34 12.61
C GLY A 588 11.84 6.12 12.90
N GLY A 589 11.75 7.32 12.31
CA GLY A 589 10.73 8.31 12.65
C GLY A 589 11.13 9.14 13.89
N SER A 590 10.98 10.46 13.80
CA SER A 590 11.46 11.46 14.76
C SER A 590 11.14 11.16 16.25
N SER A 591 11.98 10.41 16.97
CA SER A 591 12.23 10.56 18.41
C SER A 591 13.20 9.51 18.99
N LEU A 592 14.40 9.94 19.41
CA LEU A 592 14.99 9.75 20.76
C LEU A 592 16.52 9.67 20.76
N GLY A 593 17.13 10.52 21.60
CA GLY A 593 18.51 10.40 22.04
C GLY A 593 18.71 9.22 22.99
N LYS A 594 19.01 8.04 22.46
CA LYS A 594 19.65 6.96 23.22
C LYS A 594 21.16 7.10 23.13
N SER A 595 21.84 6.94 24.27
CA SER A 595 23.29 6.75 24.31
C SER A 595 23.61 5.40 23.68
N VAL A 596 24.17 5.41 22.48
CA VAL A 596 24.55 4.17 21.78
C VAL A 596 25.97 3.79 22.15
N VAL A 597 26.17 2.51 22.47
CA VAL A 597 27.50 1.92 22.64
C VAL A 597 27.96 1.38 21.29
N ILE A 598 29.20 1.66 20.90
CA ILE A 598 29.83 1.10 19.69
C ILE A 598 30.15 -0.38 19.94
N ALA A 599 29.66 -1.25 19.06
CA ALA A 599 29.84 -2.70 19.19
C ALA A 599 31.15 -3.22 18.55
N GLU A 600 31.64 -2.57 17.49
CA GLU A 600 32.81 -2.99 16.71
C GLU A 600 33.71 -1.79 16.38
N ASN A 601 35.04 -1.94 16.52
CA ASN A 601 36.01 -0.85 16.34
C ASN A 601 37.24 -1.34 15.55
N ASN A 602 37.24 -1.09 14.24
CA ASN A 602 38.44 -1.16 13.41
C ASN A 602 38.55 0.18 12.67
N ASP A 603 39.62 0.92 12.95
CA ASP A 603 39.78 2.29 12.47
C ASP A 603 40.40 2.27 11.05
N LYS A 604 39.64 2.73 10.05
CA LYS A 604 40.13 2.80 8.66
C LYS A 604 41.27 3.80 8.47
N TRP A 605 41.44 4.74 9.39
CA TRP A 605 42.54 5.72 9.38
C TRP A 605 43.83 5.18 9.99
N ALA A 606 43.85 3.92 10.46
CA ALA A 606 45.02 3.34 11.12
C ALA A 606 46.26 3.36 10.20
N GLY A 607 47.24 4.19 10.55
CA GLY A 607 48.50 4.34 9.81
C GLY A 607 48.48 5.43 8.73
N PHE A 608 47.36 6.14 8.53
CA PHE A 608 47.24 7.25 7.59
C PHE A 608 47.41 8.61 8.28
N ASP A 609 48.10 9.54 7.62
CA ASP A 609 48.30 10.94 8.05
C ASP A 609 47.91 11.90 6.91
N PRO A 610 46.78 12.64 7.02
CA PRO A 610 46.32 13.54 5.96
C PRO A 610 47.23 14.75 5.78
N ASP A 611 48.03 15.13 6.78
CA ASP A 611 48.99 16.23 6.67
C ASP A 611 50.29 15.78 5.95
N ASN A 612 50.55 14.48 5.90
CA ASN A 612 51.72 13.90 5.24
C ASN A 612 51.43 12.51 4.62
N PRO A 613 50.55 12.43 3.61
CA PRO A 613 50.15 11.17 3.00
C PRO A 613 51.25 10.60 2.09
N ASP A 614 51.39 9.27 2.02
CA ASP A 614 52.25 8.64 1.01
C ASP A 614 51.56 8.66 -0.36
N LEU A 615 51.87 9.68 -1.17
CA LEU A 615 51.29 9.85 -2.51
C LEU A 615 51.69 8.74 -3.51
N ASN A 616 52.53 7.77 -3.12
CA ASN A 616 52.84 6.59 -3.91
C ASN A 616 52.22 5.31 -3.34
N ASN A 617 51.28 5.45 -2.41
CA ASN A 617 50.43 4.38 -1.88
C ASN A 617 48.97 4.64 -2.30
N VAL A 618 48.36 3.65 -2.96
CA VAL A 618 46.98 3.77 -3.47
C VAL A 618 45.95 3.96 -2.35
N ASN A 619 46.15 3.32 -1.19
CA ASN A 619 45.25 3.44 -0.04
C ASN A 619 45.34 4.84 0.59
N ASP A 620 46.54 5.40 0.72
CA ASP A 620 46.74 6.75 1.25
C ASP A 620 46.09 7.80 0.33
N LEU A 621 46.21 7.66 -0.99
CA LEU A 621 45.52 8.56 -1.92
C LEU A 621 44.00 8.42 -1.85
N TRP A 622 43.48 7.19 -1.71
CA TRP A 622 42.05 6.98 -1.52
C TRP A 622 41.55 7.64 -0.24
N LEU A 623 42.25 7.41 0.87
CA LEU A 623 41.94 8.00 2.17
C LEU A 623 42.10 9.53 2.16
N LEU A 624 43.03 10.09 1.40
CA LEU A 624 43.18 11.53 1.24
C LEU A 624 41.98 12.15 0.50
N GLY A 625 41.59 11.57 -0.64
CA GLY A 625 40.39 12.02 -1.37
C GLY A 625 39.14 11.91 -0.50
N TYR A 626 39.02 10.81 0.24
CA TYR A 626 37.92 10.59 1.16
C TYR A 626 37.92 11.55 2.34
N TYR A 627 39.09 11.83 2.93
CA TYR A 627 39.28 12.82 3.99
C TYR A 627 38.80 14.20 3.54
N HIS A 628 39.17 14.64 2.34
CA HIS A 628 38.71 15.91 1.81
C HIS A 628 37.19 15.92 1.57
N PHE A 629 36.63 14.83 1.02
CA PHE A 629 35.18 14.68 0.80
C PHE A 629 34.37 14.87 2.09
N ILE A 630 34.72 14.17 3.16
CA ILE A 630 33.98 14.23 4.42
C ILE A 630 34.17 15.58 5.15
N ASN A 631 35.22 16.34 4.83
CA ASN A 631 35.44 17.69 5.36
C ASN A 631 34.87 18.79 4.44
N ASN A 632 34.04 18.42 3.45
CA ASN A 632 33.44 19.34 2.47
C ASN A 632 34.48 20.14 1.65
N GLN A 633 35.63 19.51 1.39
CA GLN A 633 36.71 20.02 0.54
C GLN A 633 36.64 19.31 -0.82
N LEU A 634 35.56 19.56 -1.57
CA LEU A 634 35.18 18.75 -2.72
C LEU A 634 36.18 18.85 -3.89
N GLU A 635 36.76 20.03 -4.11
CA GLU A 635 37.76 20.21 -5.18
C GLU A 635 39.07 19.50 -4.87
N GLU A 636 39.56 19.58 -3.63
CA GLU A 636 40.73 18.85 -3.16
C GLU A 636 40.50 17.33 -3.20
N SER A 637 39.26 16.89 -2.93
CA SER A 637 38.86 15.49 -3.07
C SER A 637 38.97 15.02 -4.53
N ILE A 638 38.45 15.82 -5.49
CA ILE A 638 38.59 15.57 -6.93
C ILE A 638 40.08 15.45 -7.30
N GLU A 639 40.93 16.38 -6.88
CA GLU A 639 42.35 16.39 -7.23
C GLU A 639 43.09 15.14 -6.71
N ALA A 640 42.82 14.73 -5.47
CA ALA A 640 43.39 13.52 -4.89
C ALA A 640 42.98 12.26 -5.66
N TYR A 641 41.70 12.13 -6.00
CA TYR A 641 41.20 11.00 -6.79
C TYR A 641 41.72 11.02 -8.23
N GLN A 642 41.85 12.19 -8.88
CA GLN A 642 42.46 12.30 -10.20
C GLN A 642 43.93 11.87 -10.18
N MET A 643 44.67 12.20 -9.11
CA MET A 643 46.05 11.74 -8.92
C MET A 643 46.11 10.22 -8.73
N LEU A 644 45.16 9.63 -7.99
CA LEU A 644 45.05 8.18 -7.83
C LEU A 644 44.90 7.51 -9.19
N VAL A 645 43.92 7.94 -10.01
CA VAL A 645 43.67 7.37 -11.35
C VAL A 645 44.92 7.46 -12.23
N ASN A 646 45.62 8.61 -12.20
CA ASN A 646 46.80 8.81 -13.05
C ASN A 646 48.01 7.95 -12.63
N LYS A 647 48.14 7.60 -11.35
CA LYS A 647 49.29 6.85 -10.83
C LYS A 647 49.06 5.35 -10.75
N PHE A 648 47.82 4.94 -10.48
CA PHE A 648 47.43 3.57 -10.16
C PHE A 648 46.29 3.11 -11.06
N SER A 649 46.31 3.50 -12.35
CA SER A 649 45.26 3.13 -13.29
C SER A 649 45.06 1.63 -13.35
N ASP A 650 46.12 0.83 -13.21
CA ASP A 650 46.10 -0.65 -13.19
C ASP A 650 45.43 -1.26 -11.94
N ASP A 651 45.17 -0.46 -10.91
CA ASP A 651 44.49 -0.87 -9.67
C ASP A 651 42.97 -0.61 -9.74
N ASN A 652 42.18 -1.47 -9.08
CA ASN A 652 40.73 -1.33 -9.02
C ASN A 652 40.27 -0.04 -8.32
N PHE A 653 41.11 0.53 -7.44
CA PHE A 653 40.84 1.83 -6.83
C PHE A 653 40.70 2.95 -7.86
N ALA A 654 41.31 2.85 -9.05
CA ALA A 654 41.16 3.85 -10.10
C ALA A 654 39.72 3.92 -10.63
N ASN A 655 39.08 2.77 -10.87
CA ASN A 655 37.68 2.73 -11.30
C ASN A 655 36.73 3.28 -10.22
N ARG A 656 37.00 3.00 -8.94
CA ARG A 656 36.25 3.58 -7.83
C ARG A 656 36.43 5.11 -7.77
N ALA A 657 37.66 5.58 -7.93
CA ALA A 657 37.98 7.00 -7.94
C ALA A 657 37.31 7.72 -9.11
N LEU A 658 37.19 7.09 -10.28
CA LEU A 658 36.46 7.64 -11.44
C LEU A 658 34.98 7.87 -11.15
N VAL A 659 34.30 6.93 -10.48
CA VAL A 659 32.89 7.11 -10.06
C VAL A 659 32.76 8.25 -9.05
N LYS A 660 33.68 8.34 -8.08
CA LYS A 660 33.72 9.47 -7.14
C LYS A 660 33.93 10.81 -7.83
N ILE A 661 34.89 10.89 -8.74
CA ILE A 661 35.15 12.09 -9.55
C ILE A 661 33.88 12.47 -10.32
N TYR A 662 33.22 11.52 -10.99
CA TYR A 662 31.99 11.78 -11.72
C TYR A 662 30.94 12.47 -10.83
N HIS A 663 30.62 11.92 -9.67
CA HIS A 663 29.60 12.50 -8.79
C HIS A 663 30.04 13.85 -8.19
N LEU A 664 31.31 14.00 -7.81
CA LEU A 664 31.84 15.26 -7.27
C LEU A 664 31.83 16.39 -8.29
N TYR A 665 32.07 16.12 -9.58
CA TYR A 665 31.92 17.14 -10.63
C TYR A 665 30.48 17.64 -10.73
N HIS A 666 29.49 16.74 -10.66
CA HIS A 666 28.08 17.11 -10.66
C HIS A 666 27.68 17.88 -9.40
N GLU A 667 28.15 17.45 -8.23
CA GLU A 667 27.87 18.12 -6.95
C GLU A 667 28.47 19.53 -6.88
N THR A 668 29.70 19.71 -7.37
CA THR A 668 30.38 21.02 -7.39
C THR A 668 29.92 21.92 -8.52
N GLY A 669 29.26 21.39 -9.56
CA GLY A 669 28.97 22.11 -10.80
C GLY A 669 30.24 22.50 -11.57
N LYS A 670 31.33 21.76 -11.40
CA LYS A 670 32.63 22.02 -12.05
C LYS A 670 32.59 21.59 -13.52
N ASP A 671 33.06 22.45 -14.42
CA ASP A 671 33.19 22.12 -15.85
C ASP A 671 34.41 21.23 -16.16
N GLY A 672 34.40 20.54 -17.30
CA GLY A 672 35.56 19.85 -17.87
C GLY A 672 35.70 18.36 -17.54
N LEU A 673 34.65 17.72 -17.02
CA LEU A 673 34.61 16.28 -16.77
C LEU A 673 34.81 15.47 -18.07
N ASP A 674 34.17 15.88 -19.15
CA ASP A 674 34.29 15.28 -20.48
C ASP A 674 35.71 15.37 -21.05
N ASP A 675 36.36 16.53 -20.92
CA ASP A 675 37.75 16.74 -21.32
C ASP A 675 38.70 15.86 -20.52
N TYR A 676 38.51 15.75 -19.20
CA TYR A 676 39.29 14.87 -18.34
C TYR A 676 39.15 13.40 -18.76
N LEU A 677 37.93 12.90 -18.91
CA LEU A 677 37.66 11.51 -19.29
C LEU A 677 38.17 11.19 -20.70
N ASN A 678 37.96 12.09 -21.68
CA ASN A 678 38.54 11.94 -23.02
C ASN A 678 40.08 11.99 -23.00
N GLY A 679 40.66 12.76 -22.09
CA GLY A 679 42.10 12.82 -21.85
C GLY A 679 42.67 11.48 -21.41
N LEU A 680 41.99 10.77 -20.52
CA LEU A 680 42.37 9.42 -20.08
C LEU A 680 42.41 8.44 -21.26
N LEU A 681 41.37 8.40 -22.11
CA LEU A 681 41.32 7.52 -23.29
C LEU A 681 42.42 7.79 -24.32
N LYS A 682 42.97 9.01 -24.37
CA LYS A 682 44.04 9.40 -25.30
C LYS A 682 45.44 9.16 -24.73
N ASN A 683 45.56 8.98 -23.41
CA ASN A 683 46.83 8.85 -22.74
C ASN A 683 47.30 7.40 -22.71
N SER A 684 48.31 7.08 -23.52
CA SER A 684 48.86 5.71 -23.60
C SER A 684 49.54 5.20 -22.33
N ALA A 685 49.72 6.05 -21.30
CA ALA A 685 50.25 5.64 -20.00
C ALA A 685 49.15 5.17 -19.04
N ILE A 686 47.87 5.46 -19.33
CA ILE A 686 46.74 4.98 -18.55
C ILE A 686 46.43 3.54 -18.98
N ASP A 687 46.25 2.67 -17.99
CA ASP A 687 45.95 1.25 -18.21
C ASP A 687 44.57 1.07 -18.88
N GLU A 688 44.43 0.04 -19.70
CA GLU A 688 43.18 -0.22 -20.42
C GLU A 688 42.04 -0.67 -19.49
N ASN A 689 42.35 -1.14 -18.27
CA ASN A 689 41.36 -1.57 -17.29
C ASN A 689 40.36 -0.47 -16.86
N VAL A 690 40.72 0.81 -16.97
CA VAL A 690 39.83 1.93 -16.64
C VAL A 690 39.02 2.38 -17.84
N HIS A 691 39.42 2.02 -19.06
CA HIS A 691 38.76 2.53 -20.27
C HIS A 691 37.28 2.16 -20.33
N GLN A 692 36.89 0.95 -19.92
CA GLN A 692 35.48 0.54 -19.91
C GLN A 692 34.63 1.42 -19.00
N MET A 693 35.15 1.74 -17.80
CA MET A 693 34.50 2.68 -16.88
C MET A 693 34.45 4.09 -17.48
N VAL A 694 35.57 4.57 -18.05
CA VAL A 694 35.64 5.88 -18.70
C VAL A 694 34.61 6.02 -19.83
N TYR A 695 34.44 5.00 -20.69
CA TYR A 695 33.39 5.01 -21.71
C TYR A 695 31.99 5.04 -21.08
N SER A 696 31.75 4.27 -20.02
CA SER A 696 30.45 4.22 -19.34
C SER A 696 30.09 5.58 -18.72
N LEU A 697 31.06 6.24 -18.07
CA LEU A 697 30.88 7.58 -17.51
C LEU A 697 30.73 8.64 -18.60
N LEU A 698 31.51 8.57 -19.69
CA LEU A 698 31.36 9.48 -20.83
C LEU A 698 29.99 9.35 -21.51
N LEU A 699 29.42 8.14 -21.56
CA LEU A 699 28.08 7.92 -22.07
C LEU A 699 27.07 8.71 -21.23
N ASN A 700 27.14 8.56 -19.90
CA ASN A 700 26.27 9.30 -18.98
C ASN A 700 26.44 10.82 -19.14
N VAL A 701 27.69 11.33 -19.15
CA VAL A 701 27.97 12.76 -19.38
C VAL A 701 27.37 13.25 -20.71
N SER A 702 27.45 12.45 -21.78
CA SER A 702 26.88 12.81 -23.08
C SER A 702 25.36 12.84 -23.05
N LEU A 703 24.73 11.89 -22.36
CA LEU A 703 23.28 11.83 -22.19
C LEU A 703 22.78 12.99 -21.31
N ASP A 704 23.53 13.35 -20.26
CA ASP A 704 23.20 14.49 -19.37
C ASP A 704 23.31 15.83 -20.12
N ASN A 705 24.30 15.95 -21.01
CA ASN A 705 24.44 17.10 -21.91
C ASN A 705 23.45 17.10 -23.10
N LYS A 706 22.54 16.12 -23.19
CA LYS A 706 21.63 15.90 -24.33
C LYS A 706 22.34 15.75 -25.68
N ASP A 707 23.61 15.37 -25.68
CA ASP A 707 24.37 15.06 -26.90
C ASP A 707 24.20 13.58 -27.29
N VAL A 708 23.00 13.26 -27.77
CA VAL A 708 22.64 11.90 -28.20
C VAL A 708 23.55 11.40 -29.33
N SER A 709 24.16 12.30 -30.12
CA SER A 709 25.10 11.90 -31.18
C SER A 709 26.41 11.37 -30.63
N SER A 710 26.98 12.04 -29.62
CA SER A 710 28.18 11.56 -28.93
C SER A 710 27.86 10.30 -28.11
N ALA A 711 26.72 10.28 -27.41
CA ALA A 711 26.26 9.10 -26.68
C ALA A 711 26.15 7.87 -27.60
N GLN A 712 25.57 8.02 -28.80
CA GLN A 712 25.46 6.93 -29.77
C GLN A 712 26.85 6.40 -30.19
N LYS A 713 27.81 7.28 -30.50
CA LYS A 713 29.19 6.86 -30.86
C LYS A 713 29.88 6.13 -29.72
N ILE A 714 29.66 6.57 -28.48
CA ILE A 714 30.21 5.94 -27.29
C ILE A 714 29.58 4.56 -27.09
N CYS A 715 28.25 4.43 -27.23
CA CYS A 715 27.55 3.15 -27.17
C CYS A 715 28.09 2.19 -28.24
N GLU A 716 28.24 2.62 -29.49
CA GLU A 716 28.82 1.81 -30.57
C GLU A 716 30.27 1.38 -30.26
N ALA A 717 31.07 2.27 -29.64
CA ALA A 717 32.41 1.94 -29.18
C ALA A 717 32.41 0.90 -28.07
N ILE A 718 31.47 0.98 -27.11
CA ILE A 718 31.30 0.00 -26.04
C ILE A 718 30.90 -1.36 -26.62
N MET A 719 29.89 -1.40 -27.49
CA MET A 719 29.43 -2.62 -28.16
C MET A 719 30.57 -3.32 -28.94
N GLY A 720 31.44 -2.53 -29.58
CA GLY A 720 32.57 -3.07 -30.34
C GLY A 720 33.74 -3.55 -29.47
N LYS A 721 34.05 -2.85 -28.37
CA LYS A 721 35.24 -3.12 -27.54
C LYS A 721 34.98 -4.06 -26.37
N TYR A 722 33.79 -4.04 -25.80
CA TYR A 722 33.42 -4.78 -24.61
C TYR A 722 32.15 -5.61 -24.85
N PRO A 723 32.14 -6.49 -25.87
CA PRO A 723 30.99 -7.33 -26.16
C PRO A 723 30.68 -8.26 -24.97
N ASP A 724 29.40 -8.57 -24.77
CA ASP A 724 28.85 -9.41 -23.71
C ASP A 724 29.10 -8.92 -22.29
N SER A 725 29.61 -7.68 -22.17
CA SER A 725 29.86 -7.04 -20.88
C SER A 725 28.60 -6.35 -20.35
N ILE A 726 28.59 -6.09 -19.04
CA ILE A 726 27.54 -5.27 -18.41
C ILE A 726 27.50 -3.88 -19.05
N ALA A 727 28.66 -3.29 -19.35
CA ALA A 727 28.72 -1.97 -19.98
C ALA A 727 28.02 -1.93 -21.34
N GLU A 728 28.09 -3.01 -22.13
CA GLU A 728 27.34 -3.08 -23.39
C GLU A 728 25.84 -3.09 -23.16
N LYS A 729 25.37 -3.95 -22.25
CA LYS A 729 23.94 -4.06 -21.92
C LYS A 729 23.37 -2.74 -21.41
N THR A 730 24.07 -2.09 -20.47
CA THR A 730 23.65 -0.79 -19.92
C THR A 730 23.70 0.31 -20.97
N ALA A 731 24.70 0.31 -21.86
CA ALA A 731 24.78 1.29 -22.94
C ALA A 731 23.62 1.14 -23.93
N ILE A 732 23.30 -0.09 -24.35
CA ILE A 732 22.17 -0.35 -25.27
C ILE A 732 20.85 0.07 -24.61
N TYR A 733 20.61 -0.31 -23.35
CA TYR A 733 19.43 0.10 -22.60
C TYR A 733 19.32 1.63 -22.51
N ALA A 734 20.40 2.32 -22.15
CA ALA A 734 20.43 3.78 -22.10
C ALA A 734 20.11 4.41 -23.46
N MET A 735 20.56 3.81 -24.56
CA MET A 735 20.22 4.25 -25.91
C MET A 735 18.75 3.99 -26.26
N VAL A 736 18.12 2.89 -25.83
CA VAL A 736 16.67 2.68 -26.02
C VAL A 736 15.91 3.85 -25.39
N LEU A 737 16.23 4.18 -24.13
CA LEU A 737 15.60 5.30 -23.43
C LEU A 737 15.86 6.63 -24.12
N ALA A 738 17.11 6.91 -24.52
CA ALA A 738 17.44 8.16 -25.21
C ALA A 738 16.73 8.29 -26.58
N MET A 739 16.62 7.19 -27.34
CA MET A 739 15.89 7.19 -28.62
C MET A 739 14.39 7.47 -28.42
N LEU A 740 13.77 6.83 -27.43
CA LEU A 740 12.35 7.05 -27.11
C LEU A 740 12.09 8.47 -26.57
N ASN A 741 12.93 8.93 -25.63
CA ASN A 741 12.63 10.11 -24.83
C ASN A 741 13.19 11.42 -25.44
N ASP A 742 14.35 11.37 -26.08
CA ASP A 742 15.02 12.58 -26.59
C ASP A 742 14.79 12.82 -28.06
N LEU A 743 14.71 11.75 -28.84
CA LEU A 743 14.56 11.83 -30.30
C LEU A 743 13.16 11.43 -30.78
N ASN A 744 12.35 10.79 -29.93
CA ASN A 744 11.08 10.16 -30.30
C ASN A 744 11.25 9.20 -31.51
N ASP A 745 12.40 8.52 -31.58
CA ASP A 745 12.80 7.62 -32.66
C ASP A 745 12.51 6.16 -32.25
N ILE A 746 11.23 5.78 -32.36
CA ILE A 746 10.73 4.46 -31.99
C ILE A 746 11.40 3.36 -32.83
N GLU A 747 11.76 3.65 -34.09
CA GLU A 747 12.40 2.68 -34.98
C GLU A 747 13.79 2.30 -34.47
N LYS A 748 14.64 3.29 -34.14
CA LYS A 748 15.95 3.01 -33.54
C LYS A 748 15.84 2.39 -32.15
N ALA A 749 14.89 2.85 -31.33
CA ALA A 749 14.64 2.23 -30.03
C ALA A 749 14.33 0.73 -30.20
N SER A 750 13.46 0.38 -31.15
CA SER A 750 13.14 -1.02 -31.48
C SER A 750 14.37 -1.80 -31.94
N GLN A 751 15.26 -1.20 -32.74
CA GLN A 751 16.49 -1.86 -33.17
C GLN A 751 17.41 -2.20 -31.98
N TYR A 752 17.60 -1.28 -31.04
CA TYR A 752 18.38 -1.54 -29.84
C TYR A 752 17.70 -2.58 -28.93
N THR A 753 16.37 -2.53 -28.79
CA THR A 753 15.59 -3.53 -28.06
C THR A 753 15.72 -4.93 -28.70
N GLU A 754 15.71 -5.04 -30.03
CA GLU A 754 15.94 -6.30 -30.72
C GLU A 754 17.34 -6.87 -30.46
N VAL A 755 18.36 -6.01 -30.36
CA VAL A 755 19.72 -6.44 -29.96
C VAL A 755 19.68 -7.04 -28.55
N MET A 756 19.00 -6.39 -27.60
CA MET A 756 18.83 -6.89 -26.23
C MET A 756 18.11 -8.24 -26.20
N ILE A 757 16.99 -8.37 -26.92
CA ILE A 757 16.20 -9.62 -27.00
C ILE A 757 17.03 -10.75 -27.60
N GLN A 758 17.77 -10.50 -28.68
CA GLN A 758 18.53 -11.54 -29.36
C GLN A 758 19.75 -12.00 -28.58
N LYS A 759 20.44 -11.05 -27.94
CA LYS A 759 21.74 -11.31 -27.31
C LYS A 759 21.61 -11.66 -25.83
N TYR A 760 20.61 -11.10 -25.15
CA TYR A 760 20.41 -11.20 -23.71
C TYR A 760 18.95 -11.49 -23.36
N PRO A 761 18.32 -12.53 -23.94
CA PRO A 761 16.87 -12.76 -23.82
C PRO A 761 16.37 -12.87 -22.37
N ASP A 762 17.22 -13.36 -21.46
CA ASP A 762 16.89 -13.60 -20.06
C ASP A 762 17.43 -12.51 -19.10
N ASP A 763 18.01 -11.43 -19.63
CA ASP A 763 18.58 -10.35 -18.83
C ASP A 763 17.52 -9.34 -18.39
N ASP A 764 17.64 -8.84 -17.16
CA ASP A 764 16.72 -7.86 -16.58
C ASP A 764 16.58 -6.61 -17.46
N LEU A 765 17.68 -6.12 -18.03
CA LEU A 765 17.65 -4.95 -18.90
C LEU A 765 16.87 -5.23 -20.20
N THR A 766 16.82 -6.47 -20.67
CA THR A 766 16.01 -6.85 -21.83
C THR A 766 14.53 -6.78 -21.51
N TYR A 767 14.11 -7.32 -20.36
CA TYR A 767 12.73 -7.16 -19.88
C TYR A 767 12.36 -5.70 -19.71
N MET A 768 13.25 -4.88 -19.12
CA MET A 768 13.06 -3.45 -19.00
C MET A 768 12.98 -2.72 -20.35
N THR A 769 13.80 -3.07 -21.34
CA THR A 769 13.67 -2.49 -22.69
C THR A 769 12.32 -2.83 -23.32
N ARG A 770 11.82 -4.05 -23.13
CA ARG A 770 10.52 -4.48 -23.65
C ARG A 770 9.38 -3.73 -22.98
N GLU A 771 9.43 -3.58 -21.66
CA GLU A 771 8.46 -2.76 -20.91
C GLU A 771 8.51 -1.28 -21.32
N ALA A 772 9.71 -0.71 -21.51
CA ALA A 772 9.88 0.66 -22.00
C ALA A 772 9.31 0.85 -23.42
N MET A 773 9.29 -0.21 -24.23
CA MET A 773 8.64 -0.26 -25.54
C MET A 773 7.11 -0.52 -25.46
N GLY A 774 6.54 -0.63 -24.25
CA GLY A 774 5.11 -0.86 -24.00
C GLY A 774 4.67 -2.33 -24.03
N GLU A 775 5.60 -3.28 -24.00
CA GLU A 775 5.26 -4.71 -23.96
C GLU A 775 4.85 -5.15 -22.55
N LYS A 776 3.78 -5.95 -22.44
CA LYS A 776 3.42 -6.63 -21.19
C LYS A 776 4.36 -7.81 -20.95
N VAL A 777 5.29 -7.63 -20.02
CA VAL A 777 6.33 -8.62 -19.69
C VAL A 777 5.98 -9.36 -18.41
N ASN A 778 5.90 -10.69 -18.48
CA ASN A 778 5.86 -11.53 -17.28
C ASN A 778 7.29 -11.73 -16.78
N TRP A 779 7.66 -11.01 -15.73
CA TRP A 779 8.91 -11.24 -15.03
C TRP A 779 8.97 -12.69 -14.52
N PRO A 780 10.01 -13.47 -14.85
CA PRO A 780 10.12 -14.84 -14.35
C PRO A 780 10.24 -14.82 -12.81
N LEU A 781 9.21 -15.33 -12.12
CA LEU A 781 9.22 -15.56 -10.66
C LEU A 781 10.30 -16.57 -10.24
N ASP A 782 10.67 -17.45 -11.16
CA ASP A 782 11.83 -18.34 -11.07
C ASP A 782 12.91 -17.83 -12.03
N LYS A 783 13.63 -16.76 -11.65
CA LYS A 783 14.95 -16.61 -12.24
C LYS A 783 15.74 -17.87 -11.86
N PRO A 784 16.38 -18.59 -12.81
CA PRO A 784 17.53 -19.36 -12.39
C PRO A 784 18.42 -18.36 -11.69
N VAL A 785 18.64 -18.58 -10.39
CA VAL A 785 19.76 -17.95 -9.71
C VAL A 785 20.92 -18.20 -10.68
N VAL A 786 21.47 -17.15 -11.30
CA VAL A 786 22.87 -17.24 -11.68
C VAL A 786 23.52 -17.32 -10.31
N GLU A 787 23.62 -18.56 -9.82
CA GLU A 787 24.28 -18.88 -8.59
C GLU A 787 25.64 -18.20 -8.77
N PRO A 788 26.03 -17.26 -7.89
CA PRO A 788 27.45 -16.97 -7.77
C PRO A 788 28.08 -18.35 -7.62
N GLU A 789 28.94 -18.71 -8.59
CA GLU A 789 29.58 -20.01 -8.77
C GLU A 789 29.42 -20.91 -7.53
N ILE A 790 28.50 -21.89 -7.58
CA ILE A 790 28.01 -22.67 -6.43
C ILE A 790 29.13 -22.97 -5.44
N ALA A 791 29.13 -22.24 -4.34
CA ALA A 791 29.69 -22.69 -3.08
C ALA A 791 28.51 -22.92 -2.13
N ASP A 792 27.95 -24.12 -2.24
CA ASP A 792 26.90 -24.72 -1.41
C ASP A 792 25.52 -24.02 -1.41
N ILE A 793 24.45 -24.81 -1.44
CA ILE A 793 23.14 -24.40 -0.95
C ILE A 793 23.36 -24.02 0.52
N GLN A 794 23.60 -22.74 0.80
CA GLN A 794 23.76 -22.25 2.15
C GLN A 794 22.40 -22.37 2.82
N LEU A 795 22.27 -23.38 3.69
CA LEU A 795 21.28 -23.39 4.75
C LEU A 795 21.26 -22.01 5.44
N PRO A 796 20.12 -21.57 6.01
CA PRO A 796 20.08 -20.31 6.75
C PRO A 796 21.27 -20.22 7.70
N GLU A 797 21.96 -19.08 7.75
CA GLU A 797 23.14 -18.97 8.62
C GLU A 797 22.74 -18.77 10.10
N ARG A 798 21.49 -18.36 10.35
CA ARG A 798 20.95 -18.01 11.67
C ARG A 798 19.52 -18.51 11.87
N TYR A 799 19.11 -18.57 13.13
CA TYR A 799 17.70 -18.67 13.48
C TYR A 799 17.03 -17.31 13.29
N ALA A 800 15.83 -17.28 12.71
CA ALA A 800 15.04 -16.06 12.58
C ALA A 800 13.54 -16.35 12.77
N LEU A 801 12.80 -15.34 13.24
CA LEU A 801 11.34 -15.31 13.26
C LEU A 801 10.91 -13.92 12.79
N HIS A 802 10.14 -13.85 11.72
CA HIS A 802 9.81 -12.60 11.03
C HIS A 802 8.45 -12.05 11.47
N ASN A 803 8.14 -10.79 11.14
CA ASN A 803 6.78 -10.28 11.35
C ASN A 803 5.79 -11.15 10.58
N ASN A 804 4.55 -11.18 11.06
CA ASN A 804 3.49 -11.85 10.35
C ASN A 804 2.98 -10.92 9.24
N TYR A 805 2.70 -11.44 8.04
CA TYR A 805 2.15 -10.64 6.93
C TYR A 805 0.92 -11.32 6.30
N PRO A 806 -0.17 -10.58 6.02
CA PRO A 806 -0.38 -9.15 6.36
C PRO A 806 -0.40 -8.90 7.88
N ASN A 807 -0.20 -7.64 8.32
CA ASN A 807 -0.36 -7.15 9.70
C ASN A 807 -0.41 -5.61 9.78
N PRO A 808 -1.44 -4.97 10.37
CA PRO A 808 -2.64 -5.59 10.91
C PRO A 808 -3.43 -6.31 9.81
N PHE A 809 -3.83 -7.55 10.08
CA PHE A 809 -4.49 -8.40 9.09
C PHE A 809 -5.93 -8.69 9.47
N ASN A 810 -6.72 -8.90 8.44
CA ASN A 810 -7.99 -9.63 8.51
C ASN A 810 -7.75 -11.04 7.91
N PRO A 811 -8.50 -12.08 8.33
CA PRO A 811 -8.26 -12.94 9.48
C PRO A 811 -7.16 -14.01 9.27
N VAL A 812 -6.35 -13.91 8.20
CA VAL A 812 -5.27 -14.84 7.88
C VAL A 812 -3.94 -14.09 7.74
N THR A 813 -2.89 -14.60 8.37
CA THR A 813 -1.53 -14.05 8.25
C THR A 813 -0.50 -15.16 8.12
N ASN A 814 0.61 -14.90 7.45
CA ASN A 814 1.73 -15.82 7.29
C ASN A 814 2.84 -15.44 8.27
N ILE A 815 3.37 -16.42 8.99
CA ILE A 815 4.49 -16.27 9.93
C ILE A 815 5.67 -17.04 9.36
N ARG A 816 6.74 -16.33 8.98
CA ARG A 816 7.97 -16.94 8.46
C ARG A 816 9.01 -17.11 9.57
N TYR A 817 9.79 -18.19 9.51
CA TYR A 817 10.92 -18.46 10.39
C TYR A 817 12.03 -19.27 9.69
N GLN A 818 13.26 -19.16 10.17
CA GLN A 818 14.45 -19.80 9.59
C GLN A 818 15.17 -20.68 10.61
N LEU A 819 15.72 -21.81 10.16
CA LEU A 819 16.50 -22.75 10.96
C LEU A 819 17.88 -23.01 10.32
N PRO A 820 18.98 -22.67 10.99
CA PRO A 820 20.32 -22.91 10.45
C PRO A 820 20.79 -24.35 10.59
N VAL A 821 20.21 -25.07 11.56
CA VAL A 821 20.46 -26.47 11.83
C VAL A 821 19.14 -27.19 12.06
N ALA A 822 19.09 -28.48 11.73
CA ALA A 822 17.91 -29.29 11.99
C ALA A 822 17.63 -29.38 13.50
N GLY A 823 16.36 -29.27 13.89
CA GLY A 823 15.98 -29.25 15.30
C GLY A 823 14.48 -29.32 15.52
N LYS A 824 14.09 -29.48 16.79
CA LYS A 824 12.68 -29.42 17.21
C LYS A 824 12.23 -27.96 17.25
N VAL A 825 11.18 -27.63 16.49
CA VAL A 825 10.58 -26.29 16.45
C VAL A 825 9.23 -26.31 17.12
N LYS A 826 8.97 -25.29 17.94
CA LYS A 826 7.66 -25.03 18.52
C LYS A 826 7.27 -23.58 18.27
N LEU A 827 6.23 -23.34 17.47
CA LEU A 827 5.69 -22.01 17.16
C LEU A 827 4.28 -21.90 17.72
N GLN A 828 4.05 -20.92 18.60
CA GLN A 828 2.82 -20.79 19.40
C GLN A 828 2.31 -19.35 19.38
N VAL A 829 1.00 -19.15 19.45
CA VAL A 829 0.32 -17.84 19.52
C VAL A 829 -0.35 -17.66 20.87
N PHE A 830 -0.20 -16.49 21.46
CA PHE A 830 -0.70 -16.09 22.78
C PHE A 830 -1.48 -14.77 22.69
N ASP A 831 -2.44 -14.56 23.57
CA ASP A 831 -3.09 -13.25 23.73
C ASP A 831 -2.31 -12.31 24.69
N LEU A 832 -2.78 -11.08 24.85
CA LEU A 832 -2.21 -10.07 25.76
C LEU A 832 -2.05 -10.53 27.22
N THR A 833 -2.84 -11.52 27.68
CA THR A 833 -2.75 -12.05 29.04
C THR A 833 -1.72 -13.17 29.18
N GLY A 834 -1.09 -13.57 28.07
CA GLY A 834 -0.18 -14.71 28.01
C GLY A 834 -0.90 -16.06 27.89
N ARG A 835 -2.22 -16.08 27.64
CA ARG A 835 -2.96 -17.32 27.42
C ARG A 835 -2.65 -17.86 26.01
N LEU A 836 -2.29 -19.13 25.94
CA LEU A 836 -2.04 -19.84 24.68
C LEU A 836 -3.33 -19.93 23.85
N ILE A 837 -3.33 -19.34 22.67
CA ILE A 837 -4.43 -19.38 21.70
C ILE A 837 -4.29 -20.59 20.78
N ARG A 838 -3.09 -20.81 20.22
CA ARG A 838 -2.86 -21.89 19.25
C ARG A 838 -1.40 -22.32 19.21
N ILE A 839 -1.16 -23.60 18.90
CA ILE A 839 0.15 -24.10 18.49
C ILE A 839 0.12 -24.25 16.97
N LEU A 840 1.02 -23.58 16.27
CA LEU A 840 1.13 -23.60 14.81
C LEU A 840 2.09 -24.68 14.32
N VAL A 841 3.18 -24.90 15.06
CA VAL A 841 4.21 -25.92 14.77
C VAL A 841 4.67 -26.56 16.08
N ASP A 842 4.82 -27.88 16.12
CA ASP A 842 5.48 -28.64 17.22
C ASP A 842 6.06 -29.94 16.66
N GLU A 843 7.14 -29.84 15.88
CA GLU A 843 7.75 -30.98 15.19
C GLU A 843 9.26 -30.79 14.94
N ASN A 844 9.95 -31.86 14.53
CA ASN A 844 11.34 -31.76 14.08
C ASN A 844 11.38 -31.31 12.62
N LYS A 845 12.13 -30.24 12.35
CA LYS A 845 12.32 -29.68 11.01
C LYS A 845 13.81 -29.75 10.61
N PRO A 846 14.15 -30.05 9.34
CA PRO A 846 15.52 -29.90 8.85
C PRO A 846 15.97 -28.43 8.88
N ALA A 847 17.25 -28.16 8.65
CA ALA A 847 17.70 -26.79 8.41
C ALA A 847 17.03 -26.23 7.14
N GLY A 848 16.60 -24.97 7.15
CA GLY A 848 15.88 -24.34 6.04
C GLY A 848 14.93 -23.22 6.46
N ASP A 849 14.32 -22.60 5.47
CA ASP A 849 13.26 -21.59 5.60
C ASP A 849 11.88 -22.22 5.71
N TYR A 850 11.00 -21.64 6.53
CA TYR A 850 9.65 -22.11 6.74
C TYR A 850 8.65 -20.96 6.83
N THR A 851 7.47 -21.16 6.24
CA THR A 851 6.31 -20.27 6.39
C THR A 851 5.14 -21.07 6.94
N VAL A 852 4.46 -20.53 7.96
CA VAL A 852 3.21 -21.12 8.48
C VAL A 852 2.09 -20.10 8.46
N THR A 853 0.93 -20.50 7.97
CA THR A 853 -0.25 -19.64 7.95
C THR A 853 -1.01 -19.75 9.27
N TRP A 854 -1.25 -18.63 9.93
CA TRP A 854 -2.17 -18.53 11.05
C TRP A 854 -3.51 -17.94 10.58
N ASN A 855 -4.54 -18.80 10.58
CA ASN A 855 -5.92 -18.36 10.44
C ASN A 855 -6.50 -18.06 11.83
N ALA A 856 -6.76 -16.78 12.06
CA ALA A 856 -7.29 -16.18 13.28
C ALA A 856 -8.80 -15.83 13.19
N ARG A 857 -9.55 -16.38 12.21
CA ARG A 857 -11.00 -16.11 12.02
C ARG A 857 -11.82 -16.25 13.31
N ASN A 858 -11.48 -17.24 14.14
CA ASN A 858 -12.18 -17.55 15.39
C ASN A 858 -11.55 -16.92 16.64
N VAL A 859 -10.69 -15.92 16.47
CA VAL A 859 -10.00 -15.22 17.55
C VAL A 859 -10.41 -13.75 17.51
N SER A 860 -10.67 -13.13 18.67
CA SER A 860 -11.12 -11.74 18.76
C SER A 860 -10.11 -10.77 18.14
N SER A 861 -10.54 -9.60 17.68
CA SER A 861 -9.59 -8.54 17.32
C SER A 861 -8.79 -8.11 18.56
N GLY A 862 -7.54 -7.71 18.36
CA GLY A 862 -6.64 -7.38 19.45
C GLY A 862 -5.18 -7.70 19.16
N ILE A 863 -4.35 -7.50 20.18
CA ILE A 863 -2.91 -7.77 20.10
C ILE A 863 -2.65 -9.22 20.52
N TYR A 864 -1.89 -9.91 19.70
CA TYR A 864 -1.40 -11.26 19.92
C TYR A 864 0.12 -11.26 19.90
N PHE A 865 0.69 -12.30 20.49
CA PHE A 865 2.12 -12.55 20.42
C PHE A 865 2.33 -13.96 19.91
N TYR A 866 3.20 -14.12 18.92
CA TYR A 866 3.66 -15.45 18.54
C TYR A 866 5.11 -15.64 18.95
N ARG A 867 5.40 -16.83 19.45
CA ARG A 867 6.70 -17.22 19.99
C ARG A 867 7.19 -18.48 19.29
N ILE A 868 8.43 -18.45 18.84
CA ILE A 868 9.15 -19.64 18.38
C ILE A 868 10.12 -20.11 19.45
N GLU A 869 10.29 -21.43 19.55
CA GLU A 869 11.36 -22.10 20.29
C GLU A 869 12.03 -23.13 19.38
N ALA A 870 13.35 -23.06 19.22
CA ALA A 870 14.15 -24.02 18.47
C ALA A 870 15.52 -24.23 19.13
N GLY A 871 15.67 -25.33 19.88
CA GLY A 871 16.86 -25.55 20.71
C GLY A 871 16.98 -24.49 21.83
N GLU A 872 18.07 -23.72 21.84
CA GLU A 872 18.25 -22.58 22.76
C GLU A 872 17.71 -21.25 22.21
N PHE A 873 17.30 -21.20 20.93
CA PHE A 873 16.72 -20.00 20.33
C PHE A 873 15.25 -19.83 20.74
N SER A 874 14.89 -18.64 21.21
CA SER A 874 13.51 -18.25 21.48
C SER A 874 13.30 -16.78 21.10
N LEU A 875 12.30 -16.50 20.26
CA LEU A 875 11.93 -15.13 19.88
C LEU A 875 10.41 -14.96 19.97
N VAL A 876 9.96 -13.76 20.34
CA VAL A 876 8.54 -13.36 20.39
C VAL A 876 8.34 -12.16 19.50
N LYS A 877 7.32 -12.18 18.65
CA LYS A 877 6.89 -11.02 17.85
C LYS A 877 5.42 -10.73 18.07
N LYS A 878 5.05 -9.46 17.85
CA LYS A 878 3.71 -8.91 18.05
C LYS A 878 2.92 -9.06 16.75
N CYS A 879 1.66 -9.40 16.89
CA CYS A 879 0.70 -9.56 15.82
C CYS A 879 -0.56 -8.77 16.19
N VAL A 880 -1.13 -8.02 15.25
CA VAL A 880 -2.35 -7.24 15.46
C VAL A 880 -3.42 -7.79 14.55
N LYS A 881 -4.49 -8.32 15.13
CA LYS A 881 -5.70 -8.64 14.36
C LYS A 881 -6.62 -7.44 14.46
N LEU A 882 -6.79 -6.72 13.35
CA LEU A 882 -7.87 -5.74 13.22
C LEU A 882 -9.07 -6.45 12.57
N LYS A 883 -10.26 -5.89 12.84
CA LYS A 883 -11.60 -6.42 12.54
C LYS A 883 -11.61 -7.66 11.63
#